data_AF-A0AAD3RC68-F1
#
_entry.id   AF-A0AAD3RC68-F1
#
_cell.length_a   1.000
_cell.length_b   1.000
_cell.length_c   1.000
_cell.angle_alpha   90.00
_cell.angle_beta   90.00
_cell.angle_gamma   90.00
#
_symmetry.space_group_name_H-M   'P 1'
#
loop_
_entity.id
_entity.type
_entity.pdbx_description
1 polymer ?
#
loop_
_entity_poly.entity_id
_entity_poly.type
_entity_poly.pdbx_seq_one_letter_code
_entity_poly.pdbx_strand_id
1 'polypeptide(L)'
;MPEFLSGASKIKWPQVTHSAESNKCVGRNFGHDSVVCECNSTYCDSVGSVTLPPLGQYSSYLSSMAGSRLESGQGQVQVNSTGAGLRLTVVPYQKYQKIRGFGGAMTDAAAINILSLSAGAQDQLLRQYFSSEGIGYSVVRVPMASCDFSTRLYTYADTPGDYNLNNFTLAPEDVNMKIPLLQRAQALSPRPLSLLASAWSAPAWMKTNDALIGKGSLKGQPGGKEHKTWAQYYIRFLEEYAKYNLTFWALTTGNEPSAGQITNYSFQALGFTPEEQRDWVALDLGPALHASSYPHTHILILDDNRLLLPHWAKVVLNDIHAGRYIHGVAVHWYVDSLVPAEMSLGVTHHLYPDYYLFGTEACAGWNPLDRGVKLGSWDRAEQYAHDIMEDLNHYVVGWTDWNLALDQTGGPNWVKNFVDSPVIVDAKRDVFYKQPTFYSMAHFSKFLWEGSQRVGVSASRETDLEYSAFIRPDGSVVLIILNSRMLGKEDSESQSAAGFVITFLIRIGIIAGMVSPLVEAEPIYQTHACISMSGVAQAAISANDNSCVATRRRSLMFRLTTVNHIGQRVASEPPVAGIAHQPDTVVHRNQSANVHDRGNRPSNSNADCLIHANRSTPSVDIDQRPSSLTSHSEHRNIMENRRGHDLVHVATDAREQPNKQADTARSRSGHSPAQTDDDQTPWLIFNRSPSGLHRRKYASGDGALIADQRKGLAALACPSFARRRLLKDKSTIEFMPTAEQLTATSKA
;
A
#
# COMPACT_ATOMS: atom_id res chain seq x y z
N MET A 1 -19.79 -65.21 -27.93
CA MET A 1 -20.96 -64.30 -27.85
C MET A 1 -22.06 -65.01 -27.09
N PRO A 2 -22.98 -64.32 -26.40
CA PRO A 2 -22.98 -62.88 -26.06
C PRO A 2 -22.90 -62.65 -24.52
N GLU A 3 -22.97 -61.46 -23.92
CA GLU A 3 -22.48 -60.09 -24.18
C GLU A 3 -22.78 -59.22 -22.92
N PHE A 4 -22.12 -58.06 -22.75
CA PHE A 4 -22.49 -56.93 -21.87
C PHE A 4 -22.63 -57.18 -20.34
N LEU A 5 -22.31 -56.26 -19.43
CA LEU A 5 -21.97 -54.83 -19.51
C LEU A 5 -20.66 -54.48 -18.78
N SER A 6 -19.87 -53.59 -19.38
CA SER A 6 -18.98 -52.65 -18.69
C SER A 6 -19.77 -51.45 -18.14
N GLY A 7 -19.31 -50.65 -17.19
CA GLY A 7 -18.05 -50.68 -16.42
C GLY A 7 -17.87 -49.35 -15.67
N ALA A 8 -17.29 -49.37 -14.47
CA ALA A 8 -17.14 -48.17 -13.64
C ALA A 8 -15.72 -47.57 -13.77
N SER A 9 -15.60 -46.47 -14.51
CA SER A 9 -14.37 -45.69 -14.61
C SER A 9 -14.06 -44.98 -13.29
N LYS A 10 -13.08 -45.51 -12.54
CA LYS A 10 -12.51 -44.78 -11.39
C LYS A 10 -11.92 -43.46 -11.89
N ILE A 11 -12.49 -42.33 -11.45
CA ILE A 11 -11.94 -41.01 -11.72
C ILE A 11 -10.57 -40.93 -11.05
N LYS A 12 -9.51 -40.98 -11.86
CA LYS A 12 -8.15 -40.64 -11.41
C LYS A 12 -8.06 -39.12 -11.33
N TRP A 13 -8.10 -38.58 -10.13
CA TRP A 13 -7.61 -37.22 -9.88
C TRP A 13 -6.16 -37.11 -10.37
N PRO A 14 -5.78 -36.04 -11.08
CA PRO A 14 -4.38 -35.83 -11.44
C PRO A 14 -3.55 -35.73 -10.16
N GLN A 15 -2.44 -36.46 -10.08
CA GLN A 15 -1.58 -36.39 -8.90
C GLN A 15 -0.87 -35.03 -8.90
N VAL A 16 -1.09 -34.26 -7.82
CA VAL A 16 -0.34 -33.02 -7.56
C VAL A 16 1.11 -33.41 -7.27
N THR A 17 1.98 -33.25 -8.26
CA THR A 17 3.42 -33.36 -8.09
C THR A 17 3.91 -32.13 -7.34
N HIS A 18 3.98 -32.24 -6.01
CA HIS A 18 4.55 -31.19 -5.16
C HIS A 18 5.99 -30.87 -5.59
N SER A 19 6.21 -29.65 -6.06
CA SER A 19 7.54 -29.03 -6.08
C SER A 19 8.02 -28.76 -4.64
N ALA A 20 9.33 -28.58 -4.46
CA ALA A 20 9.96 -28.57 -3.14
C ALA A 20 9.39 -27.53 -2.16
N GLU A 21 9.20 -27.98 -0.91
CA GLU A 21 9.26 -27.20 0.33
C GLU A 21 8.33 -25.97 0.45
N SER A 22 7.02 -26.18 0.31
CA SER A 22 6.02 -25.30 0.94
C SER A 22 5.41 -25.95 2.20
N ASN A 23 5.72 -25.37 3.37
CA ASN A 23 5.11 -25.75 4.64
C ASN A 23 3.67 -25.25 4.70
N LYS A 24 2.72 -26.08 5.16
CA LYS A 24 1.30 -25.74 5.24
C LYS A 24 0.95 -24.99 6.52
N CYS A 25 -0.08 -24.13 6.45
CA CYS A 25 -0.67 -23.46 7.61
C CYS A 25 -1.05 -24.45 8.72
N VAL A 26 -0.52 -24.26 9.93
CA VAL A 26 -1.03 -24.91 11.15
C VAL A 26 -2.18 -24.05 11.68
N GLY A 27 -3.38 -24.31 11.16
CA GLY A 27 -4.56 -23.51 11.42
C GLY A 27 -5.00 -23.54 12.90
N ARG A 28 -5.25 -22.36 13.47
CA ARG A 28 -5.92 -22.17 14.77
C ARG A 28 -7.15 -21.28 14.58
N ASN A 29 -8.28 -21.69 15.14
CA ASN A 29 -9.50 -20.87 15.20
C ASN A 29 -9.67 -20.33 16.62
N PHE A 30 -9.91 -19.03 16.76
CA PHE A 30 -10.09 -18.32 18.04
C PHE A 30 -11.54 -17.83 18.27
N GLY A 31 -12.51 -18.32 17.49
CA GLY A 31 -13.93 -17.91 17.56
C GLY A 31 -14.35 -16.85 16.53
N HIS A 32 -13.49 -16.58 15.54
CA HIS A 32 -13.75 -15.65 14.44
C HIS A 32 -14.11 -16.40 13.13
N ASP A 33 -14.32 -15.65 12.05
CA ASP A 33 -14.80 -16.13 10.76
C ASP A 33 -13.77 -16.92 9.93
N SER A 34 -12.50 -16.92 10.32
CA SER A 34 -11.46 -17.78 9.73
C SER A 34 -10.36 -18.15 10.75
N VAL A 35 -9.23 -18.67 10.25
CA VAL A 35 -8.09 -19.19 11.03
C VAL A 35 -6.84 -18.32 10.90
N VAL A 36 -6.04 -18.29 11.97
CA VAL A 36 -4.62 -17.87 11.90
C VAL A 36 -3.72 -19.08 11.65
N CYS A 37 -2.50 -18.85 11.17
CA CYS A 37 -1.47 -19.88 11.08
C CYS A 37 -0.49 -19.72 12.24
N GLU A 38 -0.37 -20.73 13.11
CA GLU A 38 0.54 -20.74 14.26
C GLU A 38 1.95 -21.14 13.81
N CYS A 39 2.92 -20.30 14.17
CA CYS A 39 4.34 -20.48 13.90
C CYS A 39 5.15 -20.39 15.20
N ASN A 40 6.28 -21.09 15.26
CA ASN A 40 7.20 -21.13 16.41
C ASN A 40 8.66 -21.23 15.94
N SER A 41 9.60 -21.38 16.88
CA SER A 41 11.04 -21.46 16.62
C SER A 41 11.51 -22.63 15.75
N THR A 42 10.67 -23.64 15.51
CA THR A 42 10.98 -24.85 14.73
C THR A 42 10.11 -25.04 13.48
N TYR A 43 8.95 -24.39 13.41
CA TYR A 43 8.00 -24.54 12.30
C TYR A 43 7.29 -23.22 11.99
N CYS A 44 7.19 -22.90 10.70
CA CYS A 44 6.23 -21.94 10.19
C CYS A 44 5.79 -22.35 8.77
N ASP A 45 4.57 -21.97 8.36
CA ASP A 45 4.12 -22.15 6.98
C ASP A 45 4.89 -21.22 6.03
N SER A 46 5.07 -21.63 4.77
CA SER A 46 5.86 -20.87 3.80
C SER A 46 5.22 -20.92 2.42
N VAL A 47 5.27 -19.77 1.74
CA VAL A 47 4.85 -19.63 0.33
C VAL A 47 5.86 -20.29 -0.62
N GLY A 48 7.08 -20.54 -0.15
CA GLY A 48 8.19 -21.07 -0.95
C GLY A 48 8.66 -20.09 -2.03
N SER A 49 9.52 -20.55 -2.93
CA SER A 49 9.93 -19.74 -4.10
C SER A 49 8.86 -19.78 -5.20
N VAL A 50 8.33 -18.62 -5.59
CA VAL A 50 7.35 -18.50 -6.69
C VAL A 50 8.07 -18.66 -8.03
N THR A 51 8.07 -19.89 -8.55
CA THR A 51 8.62 -20.23 -9.87
C THR A 51 7.70 -19.78 -11.00
N LEU A 52 8.28 -19.24 -12.08
CA LEU A 52 7.54 -19.00 -13.33
C LEU A 52 6.99 -20.31 -13.91
N PRO A 53 5.70 -20.38 -14.27
CA PRO A 53 5.15 -21.55 -14.95
C PRO A 53 5.77 -21.75 -16.35
N PRO A 54 5.64 -22.94 -16.96
CA PRO A 54 5.94 -23.15 -18.37
C PRO A 54 5.16 -22.21 -19.30
N LEU A 55 5.67 -22.04 -20.52
CA LEU A 55 4.96 -21.26 -21.55
C LEU A 55 3.60 -21.92 -21.87
N GLY A 56 2.55 -21.10 -21.97
CA GLY A 56 1.19 -21.59 -22.14
C GLY A 56 0.54 -22.11 -20.85
N GLN A 57 1.16 -21.90 -19.69
CA GLN A 57 0.62 -22.29 -18.38
C GLN A 57 0.52 -21.10 -17.42
N TYR A 58 -0.35 -21.26 -16.42
CA TYR A 58 -0.46 -20.35 -15.28
C TYR A 58 -0.28 -21.11 -13.96
N SER A 59 0.23 -20.40 -12.96
CA SER A 59 0.12 -20.78 -11.55
C SER A 59 -0.93 -19.89 -10.89
N SER A 60 -1.74 -20.43 -9.99
CA SER A 60 -2.72 -19.69 -9.19
C SER A 60 -2.43 -19.87 -7.71
N TYR A 61 -2.63 -18.84 -6.91
CA TYR A 61 -2.46 -18.90 -5.45
C TYR A 61 -3.74 -18.38 -4.80
N LEU A 62 -4.37 -19.18 -3.95
CA LEU A 62 -5.70 -18.92 -3.36
C LEU A 62 -5.62 -18.75 -1.84
N SER A 63 -6.20 -17.66 -1.33
CA SER A 63 -6.54 -17.55 0.09
C SER A 63 -8.06 -17.38 0.25
N SER A 64 -8.64 -18.01 1.27
CA SER A 64 -10.10 -18.04 1.48
C SER A 64 -10.50 -17.99 2.95
N MET A 65 -11.72 -17.51 3.22
CA MET A 65 -12.36 -17.60 4.55
C MET A 65 -12.36 -19.05 5.08
N ALA A 66 -12.57 -20.03 4.20
CA ALA A 66 -12.58 -21.45 4.55
C ALA A 66 -11.23 -22.03 5.02
N GLY A 67 -10.12 -21.28 4.86
CA GLY A 67 -8.81 -21.65 5.40
C GLY A 67 -7.70 -21.92 4.37
N SER A 68 -7.94 -21.74 3.07
CA SER A 68 -6.85 -21.72 2.08
C SER A 68 -5.92 -20.53 2.37
N ARG A 69 -4.61 -20.72 2.23
CA ARG A 69 -3.58 -19.72 2.57
C ARG A 69 -2.48 -19.78 1.52
N LEU A 70 -2.60 -18.93 0.48
CA LEU A 70 -1.82 -18.99 -0.76
C LEU A 70 -1.69 -20.42 -1.34
N GLU A 71 -2.78 -21.18 -1.30
CA GLU A 71 -2.87 -22.54 -1.79
C GLU A 71 -2.58 -22.58 -3.29
N SER A 72 -1.54 -23.31 -3.68
CA SER A 72 -1.02 -23.30 -5.05
C SER A 72 -1.74 -24.27 -5.97
N GLY A 73 -2.17 -23.76 -7.11
CA GLY A 73 -2.74 -24.50 -8.23
C GLY A 73 -2.02 -24.16 -9.53
N GLN A 74 -2.26 -24.96 -10.57
CA GLN A 74 -1.71 -24.76 -11.91
C GLN A 74 -2.77 -25.10 -12.98
N GLY A 75 -2.67 -24.46 -14.15
CA GLY A 75 -3.54 -24.74 -15.27
C GLY A 75 -2.96 -24.32 -16.62
N GLN A 76 -3.63 -24.70 -17.70
CA GLN A 76 -3.24 -24.37 -19.07
C GLN A 76 -3.94 -23.09 -19.54
N VAL A 77 -3.22 -22.23 -20.26
CA VAL A 77 -3.79 -21.07 -20.96
C VAL A 77 -4.35 -21.55 -22.29
N GLN A 78 -5.68 -21.51 -22.43
CA GLN A 78 -6.35 -21.93 -23.65
C GLN A 78 -6.28 -20.83 -24.72
N VAL A 79 -5.90 -21.17 -25.96
CA VAL A 79 -5.81 -20.21 -27.08
C VAL A 79 -7.17 -19.68 -27.50
N ASN A 80 -8.20 -20.53 -27.45
CA ASN A 80 -9.58 -20.20 -27.82
C ASN A 80 -10.49 -20.35 -26.59
N SER A 81 -11.32 -19.34 -26.30
CA SER A 81 -12.34 -19.38 -25.24
C SER A 81 -13.73 -19.27 -25.87
N THR A 82 -14.52 -20.35 -25.74
CA THR A 82 -15.94 -20.40 -26.13
C THR A 82 -16.80 -20.56 -24.89
N GLY A 83 -17.77 -19.67 -24.71
CA GLY A 83 -18.67 -19.65 -23.55
C GLY A 83 -19.14 -18.24 -23.18
N ALA A 84 -20.23 -18.15 -22.42
CA ALA A 84 -20.86 -16.90 -21.97
C ALA A 84 -20.52 -16.50 -20.53
N GLY A 85 -19.46 -17.08 -19.95
CA GLY A 85 -18.93 -16.70 -18.64
C GLY A 85 -18.31 -15.29 -18.64
N LEU A 86 -18.11 -14.73 -17.45
CA LEU A 86 -17.36 -13.50 -17.27
C LEU A 86 -15.93 -13.67 -17.82
N ARG A 87 -15.48 -12.73 -18.65
CA ARG A 87 -14.12 -12.69 -19.19
C ARG A 87 -13.43 -11.40 -18.75
N LEU A 88 -12.30 -11.55 -18.05
CA LEU A 88 -11.35 -10.46 -17.83
C LEU A 88 -10.30 -10.48 -18.94
N THR A 89 -10.09 -9.33 -19.58
CA THR A 89 -9.17 -9.18 -20.72
C THR A 89 -8.05 -8.22 -20.33
N VAL A 90 -6.80 -8.72 -20.28
CA VAL A 90 -5.64 -7.88 -19.98
C VAL A 90 -5.25 -7.06 -21.21
N VAL A 91 -4.99 -5.77 -21.03
CA VAL A 91 -4.72 -4.77 -22.08
C VAL A 91 -3.29 -4.23 -21.91
N PRO A 92 -2.25 -4.98 -22.32
CA PRO A 92 -0.86 -4.73 -21.91
C PRO A 92 -0.23 -3.44 -22.48
N TYR A 93 -0.89 -2.79 -23.44
CA TYR A 93 -0.47 -1.50 -24.01
C TYR A 93 -1.02 -0.29 -23.26
N GLN A 94 -2.11 -0.44 -22.51
CA GLN A 94 -2.56 0.58 -21.55
C GLN A 94 -1.70 0.43 -20.29
N LYS A 95 -0.86 1.42 -20.01
CA LYS A 95 0.11 1.41 -18.90
C LYS A 95 -0.19 2.55 -17.93
N TYR A 96 -0.06 2.26 -16.65
CA TYR A 96 -0.30 3.20 -15.55
C TYR A 96 0.99 3.39 -14.74
N GLN A 97 0.92 3.41 -13.41
CA GLN A 97 2.07 3.54 -12.52
C GLN A 97 2.92 2.26 -12.44
N LYS A 98 4.18 2.41 -12.02
CA LYS A 98 5.05 1.31 -11.61
C LYS A 98 5.02 1.13 -10.10
N ILE A 99 5.07 -0.10 -9.65
CA ILE A 99 5.15 -0.48 -8.25
C ILE A 99 6.53 -0.12 -7.68
N ARG A 100 6.55 0.58 -6.54
CA ARG A 100 7.70 0.80 -5.67
C ARG A 100 7.91 -0.39 -4.73
N GLY A 101 6.86 -0.87 -4.09
CA GLY A 101 6.93 -2.01 -3.17
C GLY A 101 5.82 -2.03 -2.13
N PHE A 102 5.94 -3.00 -1.22
CA PHE A 102 5.00 -3.23 -0.12
C PHE A 102 5.78 -3.49 1.18
N GLY A 103 5.20 -3.17 2.33
CA GLY A 103 5.93 -3.18 3.59
C GLY A 103 5.08 -3.11 4.85
N GLY A 104 5.77 -2.85 5.96
CA GLY A 104 5.16 -2.52 7.26
C GLY A 104 6.08 -1.60 8.09
N ALA A 105 5.63 -1.16 9.27
CA ALA A 105 6.38 -0.28 10.17
C ALA A 105 7.16 -1.04 11.26
N MET A 106 8.45 -0.71 11.42
CA MET A 106 9.31 -1.13 12.53
C MET A 106 9.20 -0.13 13.68
N THR A 107 8.04 -0.13 14.35
CA THR A 107 7.78 0.63 15.57
C THR A 107 8.50 0.03 16.78
N ASP A 108 8.59 0.77 17.88
CA ASP A 108 9.13 0.22 19.14
C ASP A 108 8.29 -0.98 19.60
N ALA A 109 6.96 -0.91 19.47
CA ALA A 109 6.05 -2.02 19.78
C ALA A 109 6.33 -3.26 18.93
N ALA A 110 6.52 -3.11 17.61
CA ALA A 110 6.88 -4.23 16.74
C ALA A 110 8.24 -4.81 17.13
N ALA A 111 9.23 -3.95 17.41
CA ALA A 111 10.56 -4.38 17.81
C ALA A 111 10.56 -5.12 19.16
N ILE A 112 9.82 -4.63 20.15
CA ILE A 112 9.62 -5.28 21.47
C ILE A 112 8.96 -6.64 21.30
N ASN A 113 7.88 -6.73 20.50
CA ASN A 113 7.17 -7.99 20.29
C ASN A 113 8.04 -9.03 19.61
N ILE A 114 8.76 -8.65 18.55
CA ILE A 114 9.70 -9.56 17.89
C ILE A 114 10.76 -10.03 18.90
N LEU A 115 11.43 -9.11 19.61
CA LEU A 115 12.50 -9.46 20.55
C LEU A 115 12.04 -10.23 21.80
N SER A 116 10.73 -10.28 22.08
CA SER A 116 10.16 -11.09 23.17
C SER A 116 10.09 -12.60 22.85
N LEU A 117 10.24 -12.98 21.58
CA LEU A 117 10.34 -14.38 21.14
C LEU A 117 11.77 -14.92 21.29
N SER A 118 11.93 -16.25 21.29
CA SER A 118 13.24 -16.90 21.19
C SER A 118 13.93 -16.58 19.85
N ALA A 119 15.26 -16.67 19.79
CA ALA A 119 16.03 -16.33 18.59
C ALA A 119 15.56 -17.08 17.32
N GLY A 120 15.19 -18.36 17.45
CA GLY A 120 14.65 -19.13 16.34
C GLY A 120 13.26 -18.66 15.89
N ALA A 121 12.39 -18.28 16.83
CA ALA A 121 11.06 -17.75 16.51
C ALA A 121 11.14 -16.33 15.92
N GLN A 122 12.11 -15.51 16.35
CA GLN A 122 12.46 -14.23 15.72
C GLN A 122 12.91 -14.41 14.27
N ASP A 123 13.85 -15.34 14.01
CA ASP A 123 14.35 -15.60 12.66
C ASP A 123 13.25 -16.13 11.74
N GLN A 124 12.35 -16.98 12.25
CA GLN A 124 11.14 -17.41 11.52
C GLN A 124 10.25 -16.20 11.19
N LEU A 125 9.90 -15.35 12.16
CA LEU A 125 9.04 -14.17 11.94
C LEU A 125 9.65 -13.22 10.89
N LEU A 126 10.94 -12.88 11.00
CA LEU A 126 11.61 -12.01 10.04
C LEU A 126 11.72 -12.66 8.64
N ARG A 127 11.94 -13.98 8.56
CA ARG A 127 11.90 -14.72 7.30
C ARG A 127 10.53 -14.62 6.64
N GLN A 128 9.44 -14.71 7.40
CA GLN A 128 8.08 -14.65 6.85
C GLN A 128 7.79 -13.32 6.15
N TYR A 129 8.27 -12.19 6.67
CA TYR A 129 8.13 -10.91 5.97
C TYR A 129 9.13 -10.73 4.83
N PHE A 130 10.43 -10.84 5.09
CA PHE A 130 11.45 -10.27 4.21
C PHE A 130 12.09 -11.28 3.24
N SER A 131 12.12 -12.56 3.57
CA SER A 131 12.88 -13.55 2.78
C SER A 131 12.20 -13.95 1.46
N SER A 132 12.97 -14.59 0.58
CA SER A 132 12.47 -15.23 -0.64
C SER A 132 11.51 -16.40 -0.37
N GLU A 133 11.55 -17.01 0.82
CA GLU A 133 10.62 -18.04 1.32
C GLU A 133 9.33 -17.43 1.88
N GLY A 134 9.43 -16.22 2.44
CA GLY A 134 8.33 -15.42 2.99
C GLY A 134 7.56 -14.63 1.94
N ILE A 135 7.04 -13.46 2.29
CA ILE A 135 6.18 -12.64 1.42
C ILE A 135 6.91 -11.50 0.71
N GLY A 136 8.22 -11.35 0.94
CA GLY A 136 9.12 -10.50 0.17
C GLY A 136 8.89 -8.99 0.33
N TYR A 137 8.51 -8.53 1.53
CA TYR A 137 8.41 -7.10 1.86
C TYR A 137 9.68 -6.35 1.44
N SER A 138 9.51 -5.21 0.76
CA SER A 138 10.58 -4.40 0.20
C SER A 138 10.59 -2.95 0.70
N VAL A 139 9.62 -2.57 1.54
CA VAL A 139 9.55 -1.28 2.22
C VAL A 139 9.51 -1.52 3.73
N VAL A 140 10.15 -0.65 4.51
CA VAL A 140 9.94 -0.58 5.97
C VAL A 140 9.82 0.88 6.42
N ARG A 141 8.71 1.23 7.10
CA ARG A 141 8.55 2.56 7.73
C ARG A 141 9.21 2.54 9.12
N VAL A 142 9.96 3.57 9.46
CA VAL A 142 10.72 3.66 10.71
C VAL A 142 10.34 4.97 11.43
N PRO A 143 9.77 4.91 12.64
CA PRO A 143 9.49 6.11 13.42
C PRO A 143 10.77 6.85 13.80
N MET A 144 10.80 8.15 13.54
CA MET A 144 11.83 9.06 14.04
C MET A 144 11.51 9.40 15.49
N ALA A 145 12.17 8.69 16.41
CA ALA A 145 11.87 8.64 17.84
C ALA A 145 10.46 8.07 18.12
N SER A 146 9.80 8.53 19.19
CA SER A 146 8.60 7.88 19.73
C SER A 146 7.30 8.15 18.97
N CYS A 147 6.40 7.17 19.00
CA CYS A 147 5.02 7.20 18.51
C CYS A 147 4.04 6.73 19.62
N ASP A 148 2.75 6.56 19.31
CA ASP A 148 1.80 5.95 20.26
C ASP A 148 2.14 4.47 20.51
N PHE A 149 2.65 3.77 19.50
CA PHE A 149 3.30 2.45 19.57
C PHE A 149 4.74 2.48 20.12
N SER A 150 5.01 3.42 21.03
CA SER A 150 6.13 3.41 21.98
C SER A 150 5.66 3.07 23.39
N THR A 151 6.57 2.71 24.29
CA THR A 151 6.26 2.50 25.72
C THR A 151 6.39 3.78 26.55
N ARG A 152 7.04 4.82 26.00
CA ARG A 152 7.27 6.13 26.62
C ARG A 152 7.37 7.24 25.56
N LEU A 153 7.18 8.48 26.01
CA LEU A 153 7.49 9.68 25.24
C LEU A 153 9.01 9.95 25.19
N TYR A 154 9.55 10.23 24.01
CA TYR A 154 10.92 10.74 23.80
C TYR A 154 11.15 11.33 22.40
N THR A 155 12.15 12.21 22.26
CA THR A 155 12.79 12.57 20.98
C THR A 155 14.30 12.31 21.03
N TYR A 156 15.02 12.57 19.94
CA TYR A 156 16.50 12.49 19.93
C TYR A 156 17.18 13.73 20.50
N ALA A 157 16.45 14.84 20.73
CA ALA A 157 17.02 16.14 21.08
C ALA A 157 16.18 16.87 22.16
N ASP A 158 15.77 16.15 23.21
CA ASP A 158 14.91 16.67 24.27
C ASP A 158 15.56 17.77 25.16
N THR A 159 16.87 18.03 25.01
CA THR A 159 17.59 19.10 25.73
C THR A 159 17.08 20.50 25.31
N PRO A 160 16.45 21.29 26.22
CA PRO A 160 15.83 22.55 25.84
C PRO A 160 16.80 23.58 25.28
N GLY A 161 16.48 24.13 24.10
CA GLY A 161 17.28 25.17 23.45
C GLY A 161 18.53 24.65 22.74
N ASP A 162 18.66 23.35 22.49
CA ASP A 162 19.76 22.79 21.69
C ASP A 162 19.57 23.01 20.19
N TYR A 163 19.62 24.28 19.78
CA TYR A 163 19.47 24.71 18.38
C TYR A 163 20.59 24.23 17.44
N ASN A 164 21.68 23.70 17.99
CA ASN A 164 22.81 23.13 17.26
C ASN A 164 22.75 21.60 17.19
N LEU A 165 21.79 20.96 17.86
CA LEU A 165 21.63 19.50 17.96
C LEU A 165 22.88 18.80 18.54
N ASN A 166 23.62 19.48 19.42
CA ASN A 166 24.86 18.99 20.03
C ASN A 166 24.64 17.72 20.89
N ASN A 167 23.45 17.56 21.45
CA ASN A 167 23.03 16.43 22.28
C ASN A 167 22.17 15.42 21.50
N PHE A 168 22.03 15.58 20.17
CA PHE A 168 21.24 14.65 19.37
C PHE A 168 21.79 13.22 19.51
N THR A 169 20.96 12.33 20.06
CA THR A 169 21.35 10.95 20.35
C THR A 169 20.20 10.01 19.99
N LEU A 170 20.49 8.95 19.23
CA LEU A 170 19.51 7.88 19.00
C LEU A 170 19.16 7.18 20.33
N ALA A 171 17.90 6.81 20.49
CA ALA A 171 17.43 6.25 21.74
C ALA A 171 17.83 4.77 21.90
N PRO A 172 17.80 4.22 23.14
CA PRO A 172 17.98 2.79 23.37
C PRO A 172 17.09 1.88 22.52
N GLU A 173 15.87 2.34 22.21
CA GLU A 173 14.90 1.69 21.33
C GLU A 173 15.41 1.55 19.89
N ASP A 174 16.13 2.54 19.38
CA ASP A 174 16.74 2.50 18.06
C ASP A 174 17.96 1.57 18.04
N VAL A 175 18.94 1.82 18.90
CA VAL A 175 20.25 1.15 18.82
C VAL A 175 20.22 -0.30 19.31
N ASN A 176 19.33 -0.65 20.25
CA ASN A 176 19.23 -2.02 20.77
C ASN A 176 18.10 -2.84 20.14
N MET A 177 17.12 -2.22 19.47
CA MET A 177 15.96 -2.93 18.92
C MET A 177 15.75 -2.68 17.42
N LYS A 178 15.39 -1.46 17.00
CA LYS A 178 15.00 -1.18 15.60
C LYS A 178 16.15 -1.43 14.63
N ILE A 179 17.34 -0.90 14.91
CA ILE A 179 18.51 -0.99 14.02
C ILE A 179 18.97 -2.46 13.84
N PRO A 180 19.18 -3.27 14.91
CA PRO A 180 19.50 -4.69 14.76
C PRO A 180 18.44 -5.50 13.99
N LEU A 181 17.16 -5.21 14.16
CA LEU A 181 16.09 -5.88 13.41
C LEU A 181 16.04 -5.45 11.93
N LEU A 182 16.27 -4.17 11.63
CA LEU A 182 16.37 -3.66 10.26
C LEU A 182 17.57 -4.28 9.52
N GLN A 183 18.72 -4.41 10.17
CA GLN A 183 19.89 -5.10 9.62
C GLN A 183 19.61 -6.59 9.34
N ARG A 184 18.92 -7.30 10.25
CA ARG A 184 18.48 -8.70 10.02
C ARG A 184 17.48 -8.81 8.87
N ALA A 185 16.50 -7.92 8.80
CA ALA A 185 15.54 -7.86 7.71
C ALA A 185 16.22 -7.63 6.35
N GLN A 186 17.18 -6.70 6.29
CA GLN A 186 17.94 -6.41 5.08
C GLN A 186 18.86 -7.56 4.65
N ALA A 187 19.44 -8.30 5.61
CA ALA A 187 20.25 -9.49 5.35
C ALA A 187 19.42 -10.72 4.90
N LEU A 188 18.14 -10.79 5.27
CA LEU A 188 17.20 -11.83 4.82
C LEU A 188 16.55 -11.50 3.47
N SER A 189 16.47 -10.23 3.09
CA SER A 189 15.78 -9.78 1.89
C SER A 189 16.58 -10.09 0.61
N PRO A 190 15.94 -10.64 -0.46
CA PRO A 190 16.60 -10.86 -1.74
C PRO A 190 16.84 -9.56 -2.55
N ARG A 191 16.41 -8.40 -2.05
CA ARG A 191 16.58 -7.06 -2.65
C ARG A 191 16.82 -6.01 -1.55
N PRO A 192 17.51 -4.89 -1.83
CA PRO A 192 17.63 -3.79 -0.88
C PRO A 192 16.26 -3.33 -0.36
N LEU A 193 16.14 -3.12 0.95
CA LEU A 193 14.93 -2.59 1.56
C LEU A 193 14.87 -1.07 1.36
N SER A 194 13.71 -0.56 0.91
CA SER A 194 13.42 0.87 0.89
C SER A 194 12.98 1.31 2.27
N LEU A 195 13.89 1.89 3.05
CA LEU A 195 13.54 2.46 4.34
C LEU A 195 12.85 3.82 4.12
N LEU A 196 11.69 3.99 4.75
CA LEU A 196 10.91 5.23 4.84
C LEU A 196 10.95 5.71 6.29
N ALA A 197 11.03 7.02 6.54
CA ALA A 197 10.90 7.56 7.89
C ALA A 197 9.97 8.75 8.00
N SER A 198 9.23 8.79 9.11
CA SER A 198 8.27 9.83 9.49
C SER A 198 8.52 10.23 10.94
N ALA A 199 8.37 11.51 11.27
CA ALA A 199 8.41 12.01 12.65
C ALA A 199 7.01 12.41 13.13
N TRP A 200 6.61 11.96 14.33
CA TRP A 200 5.32 12.33 14.93
C TRP A 200 5.39 13.67 15.64
N SER A 201 6.51 14.00 16.29
CA SER A 201 6.67 15.27 17.00
C SER A 201 8.10 15.77 16.94
N ALA A 202 8.25 17.09 16.80
CA ALA A 202 9.48 17.79 17.16
C ALA A 202 9.72 17.74 18.68
N PRO A 203 10.97 17.93 19.15
CA PRO A 203 11.28 18.14 20.57
C PRO A 203 10.35 19.18 21.21
N ALA A 204 9.86 18.89 22.41
CA ALA A 204 8.80 19.68 23.04
C ALA A 204 9.11 21.19 23.09
N TRP A 205 10.36 21.55 23.41
CA TRP A 205 10.84 22.93 23.50
C TRP A 205 10.77 23.73 22.19
N MET A 206 10.68 23.06 21.03
CA MET A 206 10.47 23.68 19.72
C MET A 206 9.00 24.01 19.43
N LYS A 207 8.04 23.49 20.20
CA LYS A 207 6.61 23.50 19.85
C LYS A 207 5.80 24.54 20.60
N THR A 208 4.80 25.14 19.95
CA THR A 208 3.99 26.24 20.49
C THR A 208 3.19 25.92 21.76
N ASN A 209 3.09 24.64 22.13
CA ASN A 209 2.47 24.14 23.36
C ASN A 209 3.46 23.56 24.39
N ASP A 210 4.77 23.59 24.12
CA ASP A 210 5.84 22.99 24.92
C ASP A 210 5.61 21.51 25.31
N ALA A 211 4.89 20.75 24.46
CA ALA A 211 4.53 19.35 24.71
C ALA A 211 4.59 18.49 23.44
N LEU A 212 4.86 17.19 23.58
CA LEU A 212 4.87 16.25 22.45
C LEU A 212 3.47 15.92 21.93
N ILE A 213 2.43 16.02 22.78
CA ILE A 213 1.04 15.67 22.48
C ILE A 213 0.12 16.90 22.37
N GLY A 214 -1.12 16.71 21.91
CA GLY A 214 -2.12 17.77 21.77
C GLY A 214 -1.80 18.78 20.66
N LYS A 215 -2.63 19.84 20.54
CA LYS A 215 -2.41 20.87 19.52
C LYS A 215 -1.11 21.62 19.75
N GLY A 216 -0.21 21.59 18.77
CA GLY A 216 1.08 22.29 18.81
C GLY A 216 1.84 22.18 17.48
N SER A 217 2.09 23.33 16.86
CA SER A 217 2.98 23.52 15.70
C SER A 217 4.40 23.91 16.16
N LEU A 218 5.34 24.09 15.23
CA LEU A 218 6.65 24.68 15.55
C LEU A 218 6.52 26.16 15.96
N LYS A 219 7.38 26.62 16.89
CA LYS A 219 7.49 28.04 17.24
C LYS A 219 8.13 28.82 16.07
N GLY A 220 7.89 30.14 16.05
CA GLY A 220 8.40 31.03 15.01
C GLY A 220 7.62 30.92 13.71
N GLN A 221 8.33 30.83 12.59
CA GLN A 221 7.82 30.72 11.21
C GLN A 221 8.84 29.94 10.37
N PRO A 222 8.46 29.38 9.20
CA PRO A 222 9.37 28.85 8.19
C PRO A 222 10.50 29.84 7.82
N GLY A 223 11.69 29.32 7.53
CA GLY A 223 12.93 30.10 7.45
C GLY A 223 13.48 30.56 8.82
N GLY A 224 12.72 30.38 9.90
CA GLY A 224 13.07 30.73 11.28
C GLY A 224 13.97 29.70 11.97
N LYS A 225 14.32 29.99 13.23
CA LYS A 225 15.35 29.26 13.97
C LYS A 225 14.94 27.80 14.27
N GLU A 226 13.76 27.62 14.84
CA GLU A 226 13.19 26.30 15.18
C GLU A 226 12.91 25.47 13.93
N HIS A 227 12.39 26.09 12.88
CA HIS A 227 12.09 25.44 11.61
C HIS A 227 13.37 24.94 10.89
N LYS A 228 14.47 25.71 10.96
CA LYS A 228 15.80 25.28 10.50
C LYS A 228 16.40 24.18 11.36
N THR A 229 16.32 24.27 12.69
CA THR A 229 16.79 23.18 13.56
C THR A 229 15.96 21.90 13.34
N TRP A 230 14.66 22.00 13.07
CA TRP A 230 13.83 20.85 12.73
C TRP A 230 14.21 20.21 11.40
N ALA A 231 14.51 21.00 10.37
CA ALA A 231 15.10 20.47 9.13
C ALA A 231 16.45 19.76 9.39
N GLN A 232 17.32 20.34 10.22
CA GLN A 232 18.59 19.69 10.61
C GLN A 232 18.41 18.43 11.47
N TYR A 233 17.31 18.30 12.22
CA TYR A 233 16.97 17.08 12.96
C TYR A 233 16.70 15.90 12.01
N TYR A 234 16.04 16.15 10.87
CA TYR A 234 15.90 15.15 9.80
C TYR A 234 17.26 14.75 9.20
N ILE A 235 18.14 15.72 8.91
CA ILE A 235 19.48 15.42 8.38
C ILE A 235 20.30 14.61 9.39
N ARG A 236 20.25 14.99 10.67
CA ARG A 236 20.98 14.29 11.72
C ARG A 236 20.46 12.87 11.97
N PHE A 237 19.15 12.64 11.83
CA PHE A 237 18.60 11.29 11.84
C PHE A 237 19.20 10.40 10.72
N LEU A 238 19.31 10.93 9.50
CA LEU A 238 19.97 10.22 8.38
C LEU A 238 21.45 9.95 8.69
N GLU A 239 22.18 10.94 9.21
CA GLU A 239 23.59 10.78 9.63
C GLU A 239 23.78 9.70 10.68
N GLU A 240 22.95 9.67 11.74
CA GLU A 240 23.09 8.68 12.81
C GLU A 240 22.72 7.27 12.36
N TYR A 241 21.67 7.08 11.55
CA TYR A 241 21.32 5.75 11.01
C TYR A 241 22.33 5.25 9.97
N ALA A 242 22.93 6.14 9.17
CA ALA A 242 23.96 5.77 8.20
C ALA A 242 25.22 5.17 8.83
N LYS A 243 25.55 5.53 10.09
CA LYS A 243 26.65 4.89 10.87
C LYS A 243 26.44 3.39 11.10
N TYR A 244 25.19 2.92 11.00
CA TYR A 244 24.82 1.50 11.09
C TYR A 244 24.58 0.86 9.71
N ASN A 245 25.02 1.53 8.63
CA ASN A 245 24.82 1.15 7.22
C ASN A 245 23.34 1.11 6.78
N LEU A 246 22.45 1.82 7.49
CA LEU A 246 21.04 1.94 7.12
C LEU A 246 20.80 3.30 6.43
N THR A 247 20.41 3.26 5.16
CA THR A 247 20.12 4.44 4.34
C THR A 247 18.65 4.53 3.99
N PHE A 248 18.06 5.73 4.06
CA PHE A 248 16.66 5.95 3.73
C PHE A 248 16.45 6.24 2.24
N TRP A 249 15.43 5.59 1.68
CA TRP A 249 14.88 5.91 0.38
C TRP A 249 14.08 7.21 0.44
N ALA A 250 13.26 7.38 1.49
CA ALA A 250 12.34 8.49 1.61
C ALA A 250 12.18 8.99 3.05
N LEU A 251 11.84 10.27 3.16
CA LEU A 251 11.35 10.95 4.35
C LEU A 251 9.95 11.48 4.07
N THR A 252 9.07 11.49 5.06
CA THR A 252 7.84 12.32 5.00
C THR A 252 8.07 13.65 5.70
N THR A 253 7.20 14.62 5.45
CA THR A 253 7.21 15.91 6.18
C THR A 253 6.81 15.81 7.66
N GLY A 254 6.31 14.66 8.11
CA GLY A 254 5.80 14.43 9.46
C GLY A 254 4.49 13.65 9.45
N ASN A 255 4.29 12.79 10.45
CA ASN A 255 3.13 11.89 10.57
C ASN A 255 1.86 12.66 10.97
N GLU A 256 0.77 12.48 10.22
CA GLU A 256 -0.54 13.11 10.41
C GLU A 256 -0.47 14.61 10.81
N PRO A 257 0.00 15.52 9.95
CA PRO A 257 0.20 16.91 10.34
C PRO A 257 -1.12 17.65 10.65
N SER A 258 -2.28 17.09 10.26
CA SER A 258 -3.60 17.58 10.71
C SER A 258 -3.90 17.24 12.18
N ALA A 259 -3.37 16.13 12.70
CA ALA A 259 -3.56 15.71 14.09
C ALA A 259 -3.05 16.76 15.09
N GLY A 260 -1.89 17.34 14.81
CA GLY A 260 -1.30 18.39 15.64
C GLY A 260 -2.04 19.72 15.62
N GLN A 261 -3.14 19.83 14.86
CA GLN A 261 -4.10 20.93 14.94
C GLN A 261 -5.27 20.67 15.91
N ILE A 262 -5.44 19.44 16.41
CA ILE A 262 -6.56 19.02 17.27
C ILE A 262 -6.19 19.21 18.75
N THR A 263 -6.96 20.03 19.48
CA THR A 263 -6.66 20.47 20.86
C THR A 263 -6.26 19.34 21.80
N ASN A 264 -7.06 18.27 21.83
CA ASN A 264 -6.93 17.15 22.75
C ASN A 264 -6.43 15.86 22.05
N TYR A 265 -5.61 15.97 20.99
CA TYR A 265 -5.00 14.78 20.38
C TYR A 265 -4.12 14.06 21.41
N SER A 266 -4.32 12.75 21.58
CA SER A 266 -3.90 12.02 22.79
C SER A 266 -2.44 11.61 22.81
N PHE A 267 -1.78 11.52 21.65
CA PHE A 267 -0.39 11.08 21.50
C PHE A 267 0.45 12.05 20.68
N GLN A 268 1.67 11.67 20.31
CA GLN A 268 2.64 12.53 19.63
C GLN A 268 2.09 13.05 18.30
N ALA A 269 2.10 14.37 18.10
CA ALA A 269 1.69 15.01 16.86
C ALA A 269 2.35 16.39 16.68
N LEU A 270 2.62 16.81 15.45
CA LEU A 270 3.16 18.13 15.11
C LEU A 270 2.26 18.81 14.07
N GLY A 271 1.64 19.92 14.46
CA GLY A 271 0.68 20.61 13.61
C GLY A 271 1.35 21.38 12.48
N PHE A 272 0.89 21.15 11.26
CA PHE A 272 1.15 22.01 10.10
C PHE A 272 -0.16 22.25 9.34
N THR A 273 -0.41 23.49 8.90
CA THR A 273 -1.31 23.74 7.76
C THR A 273 -0.59 23.35 6.45
N PRO A 274 -1.29 23.14 5.32
CA PRO A 274 -0.60 22.87 4.07
C PRO A 274 0.29 24.04 3.59
N GLU A 275 -0.02 25.28 3.98
CA GLU A 275 0.86 26.44 3.75
C GLU A 275 2.13 26.38 4.62
N GLU A 276 2.00 26.08 5.92
CA GLU A 276 3.16 25.92 6.81
C GLU A 276 4.08 24.78 6.33
N GLN A 277 3.50 23.66 5.85
CA GLN A 277 4.25 22.54 5.28
C GLN A 277 4.96 22.93 3.97
N ARG A 278 4.27 23.64 3.06
CA ARG A 278 4.85 24.18 1.82
C ARG A 278 6.07 25.04 2.11
N ASP A 279 5.91 26.02 2.99
CA ASP A 279 6.95 27.01 3.27
C ASP A 279 8.14 26.39 4.01
N TRP A 280 7.89 25.45 4.93
CA TRP A 280 8.97 24.70 5.59
C TRP A 280 9.76 23.80 4.60
N VAL A 281 9.10 23.16 3.64
CA VAL A 281 9.78 22.41 2.57
C VAL A 281 10.58 23.33 1.65
N ALA A 282 10.02 24.48 1.26
CA ALA A 282 10.64 25.43 0.35
C ALA A 282 11.87 26.15 0.94
N LEU A 283 11.83 26.48 2.24
CA LEU A 283 12.82 27.33 2.91
C LEU A 283 13.83 26.56 3.77
N ASP A 284 13.44 25.41 4.33
CA ASP A 284 14.24 24.71 5.35
C ASP A 284 14.54 23.25 4.98
N LEU A 285 13.54 22.36 4.89
CA LEU A 285 13.78 20.91 4.71
C LEU A 285 14.40 20.58 3.35
N GLY A 286 13.82 21.07 2.25
CA GLY A 286 14.33 20.82 0.90
C GLY A 286 15.76 21.34 0.70
N PRO A 287 16.05 22.61 1.03
CA PRO A 287 17.41 23.16 1.00
C PRO A 287 18.39 22.40 1.91
N ALA A 288 18.00 22.03 3.14
CA ALA A 288 18.87 21.29 4.06
C ALA A 288 19.20 19.89 3.54
N LEU A 289 18.22 19.16 2.99
CA LEU A 289 18.42 17.82 2.46
C LEU A 289 19.30 17.84 1.20
N HIS A 290 19.06 18.81 0.31
CA HIS A 290 19.86 18.97 -0.91
C HIS A 290 21.32 19.42 -0.64
N ALA A 291 21.57 20.12 0.48
CA ALA A 291 22.91 20.51 0.92
C ALA A 291 23.62 19.43 1.79
N SER A 292 22.92 18.36 2.17
CA SER A 292 23.45 17.27 2.99
C SER A 292 24.20 16.21 2.16
N SER A 293 24.72 15.17 2.81
CA SER A 293 25.23 13.96 2.13
C SER A 293 24.12 13.04 1.57
N TYR A 294 22.85 13.40 1.73
CA TYR A 294 21.69 12.59 1.34
C TYR A 294 20.74 13.27 0.30
N PRO A 295 21.25 13.97 -0.74
CA PRO A 295 20.42 14.77 -1.66
C PRO A 295 19.52 13.93 -2.59
N HIS A 296 19.60 12.61 -2.50
CA HIS A 296 18.78 11.66 -3.27
C HIS A 296 17.67 11.01 -2.44
N THR A 297 17.55 11.34 -1.16
CA THR A 297 16.42 10.87 -0.33
C THR A 297 15.16 11.62 -0.75
N HIS A 298 14.12 10.87 -1.09
CA HIS A 298 12.85 11.43 -1.56
C HIS A 298 12.11 12.14 -0.41
N ILE A 299 11.45 13.26 -0.70
CA ILE A 299 10.51 13.92 0.23
C ILE A 299 9.08 13.59 -0.19
N LEU A 300 8.28 13.06 0.75
CA LEU A 300 6.84 12.87 0.63
C LEU A 300 6.10 13.92 1.47
N ILE A 301 5.09 14.55 0.89
CA ILE A 301 4.18 15.45 1.61
C ILE A 301 2.91 14.71 2.07
N LEU A 302 2.04 15.41 2.81
CA LEU A 302 0.83 14.84 3.44
C LEU A 302 1.18 13.86 4.58
N ASP A 303 1.30 12.55 4.33
CA ASP A 303 1.47 11.49 5.36
C ASP A 303 0.31 11.51 6.37
N ASP A 304 -0.90 11.58 5.82
CA ASP A 304 -2.19 11.74 6.50
C ASP A 304 -3.30 11.21 5.55
N ASN A 305 -4.54 11.25 6.00
CA ASN A 305 -5.71 10.64 5.39
C ASN A 305 -6.06 11.22 4.01
N ARG A 306 -6.44 10.34 3.04
CA ARG A 306 -6.71 10.76 1.65
C ARG A 306 -7.86 11.77 1.48
N LEU A 307 -8.72 11.92 2.50
CA LEU A 307 -9.76 12.96 2.60
C LEU A 307 -9.24 14.39 2.43
N LEU A 308 -7.96 14.64 2.73
CA LEU A 308 -7.35 15.96 2.62
C LEU A 308 -6.82 16.27 1.19
N LEU A 309 -6.92 15.30 0.29
CA LEU A 309 -6.68 15.45 -1.14
C LEU A 309 -7.96 15.81 -1.91
N PRO A 310 -7.86 16.55 -3.03
CA PRO A 310 -6.63 17.09 -3.63
C PRO A 310 -6.18 18.44 -3.02
N HIS A 311 -6.80 18.92 -1.94
CA HIS A 311 -6.55 20.28 -1.43
C HIS A 311 -5.11 20.46 -0.93
N TRP A 312 -4.60 19.54 -0.10
CA TRP A 312 -3.25 19.63 0.46
C TRP A 312 -2.18 19.66 -0.66
N ALA A 313 -2.28 18.73 -1.62
CA ALA A 313 -1.42 18.70 -2.80
C ALA A 313 -1.51 20.01 -3.62
N LYS A 314 -2.70 20.58 -3.82
CA LYS A 314 -2.87 21.87 -4.53
C LYS A 314 -2.21 23.06 -3.84
N VAL A 315 -2.13 23.09 -2.52
CA VAL A 315 -1.47 24.20 -1.80
C VAL A 315 0.05 24.05 -1.88
N VAL A 316 0.57 22.83 -1.79
CA VAL A 316 2.01 22.57 -1.69
C VAL A 316 2.68 22.45 -3.07
N LEU A 317 2.11 21.69 -4.01
CA LEU A 317 2.76 21.34 -5.29
C LEU A 317 2.63 22.44 -6.37
N ASN A 318 1.72 23.40 -6.20
CA ASN A 318 1.64 24.58 -7.08
C ASN A 318 2.77 25.59 -6.85
N ASP A 319 3.47 25.50 -5.70
CA ASP A 319 4.61 26.36 -5.42
C ASP A 319 5.91 25.72 -5.92
N ILE A 320 6.54 26.35 -6.91
CA ILE A 320 7.77 25.85 -7.55
C ILE A 320 8.97 25.82 -6.59
N HIS A 321 8.96 26.59 -5.50
CA HIS A 321 10.03 26.60 -4.51
C HIS A 321 9.94 25.40 -3.56
N ALA A 322 8.73 24.90 -3.27
CA ALA A 322 8.50 23.65 -2.55
C ALA A 322 8.56 22.43 -3.48
N GLY A 323 7.76 22.43 -4.56
CA GLY A 323 7.54 21.30 -5.48
C GLY A 323 8.82 20.68 -6.02
N ARG A 324 9.82 21.49 -6.37
CA ARG A 324 11.15 21.04 -6.84
C ARG A 324 11.94 20.12 -5.90
N TYR A 325 11.56 20.04 -4.62
CA TYR A 325 12.15 19.13 -3.63
C TYR A 325 11.26 17.91 -3.33
N ILE A 326 9.99 17.97 -3.72
CA ILE A 326 8.98 16.96 -3.40
C ILE A 326 8.96 15.90 -4.50
N HIS A 327 8.87 14.64 -4.09
CA HIS A 327 8.91 13.51 -4.99
C HIS A 327 7.53 12.82 -5.10
N GLY A 328 6.71 12.93 -4.06
CA GLY A 328 5.40 12.30 -4.02
C GLY A 328 4.53 12.74 -2.84
N VAL A 329 3.36 12.12 -2.72
CA VAL A 329 2.36 12.34 -1.68
C VAL A 329 2.14 11.03 -0.93
N ALA A 330 2.28 11.08 0.40
CA ALA A 330 2.02 9.98 1.31
C ALA A 330 0.55 10.00 1.77
N VAL A 331 -0.13 8.86 1.79
CA VAL A 331 -1.56 8.74 2.16
C VAL A 331 -1.83 7.65 3.20
N HIS A 332 -2.79 7.90 4.08
CA HIS A 332 -3.31 6.98 5.11
C HIS A 332 -4.78 6.60 4.82
N TRP A 333 -5.17 5.40 5.28
CA TRP A 333 -6.46 4.73 5.00
C TRP A 333 -7.66 5.12 5.90
N TYR A 334 -7.43 5.69 7.08
CA TYR A 334 -8.36 5.52 8.20
C TYR A 334 -9.77 6.12 8.04
N VAL A 335 -9.98 7.11 7.17
CA VAL A 335 -11.32 7.69 6.92
C VAL A 335 -11.79 7.57 5.46
N ASP A 336 -11.26 6.60 4.74
CA ASP A 336 -11.47 6.45 3.29
C ASP A 336 -12.93 6.20 2.88
N SER A 337 -13.76 5.65 3.78
CA SER A 337 -15.21 5.56 3.59
C SER A 337 -15.92 6.92 3.47
N LEU A 338 -15.23 8.03 3.76
CA LEU A 338 -15.75 9.41 3.59
C LEU A 338 -15.43 10.02 2.22
N VAL A 339 -14.56 9.41 1.41
CA VAL A 339 -14.16 9.95 0.10
C VAL A 339 -13.85 8.84 -0.93
N PRO A 340 -14.48 8.84 -2.12
CA PRO A 340 -14.09 7.95 -3.20
C PRO A 340 -12.63 8.18 -3.62
N ALA A 341 -11.87 7.10 -3.88
CA ALA A 341 -10.47 7.21 -4.29
C ALA A 341 -10.28 8.05 -5.56
N GLU A 342 -11.17 7.94 -6.56
CA GLU A 342 -11.10 8.78 -7.76
C GLU A 342 -11.19 10.28 -7.44
N MET A 343 -12.01 10.69 -6.46
CA MET A 343 -12.14 12.11 -6.08
C MET A 343 -10.95 12.67 -5.30
N SER A 344 -10.12 11.79 -4.71
CA SER A 344 -8.99 12.14 -3.86
C SER A 344 -7.67 11.82 -4.55
N LEU A 345 -7.35 10.54 -4.68
CA LEU A 345 -6.15 10.00 -5.34
C LEU A 345 -6.17 10.25 -6.85
N GLY A 346 -7.26 9.88 -7.54
CA GLY A 346 -7.40 10.03 -9.00
C GLY A 346 -7.22 11.49 -9.44
N VAL A 347 -8.03 12.40 -8.90
CA VAL A 347 -7.93 13.85 -9.15
C VAL A 347 -6.56 14.41 -8.77
N THR A 348 -5.89 13.91 -7.72
CA THR A 348 -4.53 14.37 -7.38
C THR A 348 -3.52 13.95 -8.43
N HIS A 349 -3.57 12.69 -8.88
CA HIS A 349 -2.69 12.21 -9.96
C HIS A 349 -2.95 12.94 -11.29
N HIS A 350 -4.21 13.21 -11.66
CA HIS A 350 -4.52 13.95 -12.90
C HIS A 350 -4.07 15.42 -12.87
N LEU A 351 -3.90 16.01 -11.69
CA LEU A 351 -3.37 17.37 -11.52
C LEU A 351 -1.84 17.41 -11.40
N TYR A 352 -1.23 16.39 -10.81
CA TYR A 352 0.19 16.34 -10.46
C TYR A 352 0.84 15.01 -10.88
N PRO A 353 0.77 14.61 -12.17
CA PRO A 353 1.10 13.25 -12.62
C PRO A 353 2.58 12.87 -12.46
N ASP A 354 3.48 13.85 -12.39
CA ASP A 354 4.92 13.66 -12.17
C ASP A 354 5.27 13.32 -10.71
N TYR A 355 4.34 13.54 -9.76
CA TYR A 355 4.50 13.24 -8.35
C TYR A 355 3.72 11.95 -8.02
N TYR A 356 4.40 10.94 -7.47
CA TYR A 356 3.75 9.66 -7.20
C TYR A 356 2.95 9.67 -5.89
N LEU A 357 1.88 8.88 -5.84
CA LEU A 357 1.10 8.62 -4.62
C LEU A 357 1.61 7.33 -3.96
N PHE A 358 1.72 7.28 -2.63
CA PHE A 358 2.20 6.10 -1.90
C PHE A 358 1.47 5.92 -0.56
N GLY A 359 0.90 4.74 -0.31
CA GLY A 359 0.28 4.37 0.96
C GLY A 359 1.35 4.13 2.03
N THR A 360 1.47 5.06 2.97
CA THR A 360 2.50 5.04 4.02
C THR A 360 2.07 4.35 5.30
N GLU A 361 0.77 4.29 5.59
CA GLU A 361 0.24 3.75 6.84
C GLU A 361 -1.22 3.30 6.70
N ALA A 362 -1.49 2.06 7.12
CA ALA A 362 -2.82 1.53 7.33
C ALA A 362 -2.80 0.40 8.38
N CYS A 363 -3.83 0.31 9.21
CA CYS A 363 -4.07 -0.85 10.08
C CYS A 363 -5.55 -1.11 10.32
N ALA A 364 -5.94 -2.37 10.53
CA ALA A 364 -7.27 -2.72 11.01
C ALA A 364 -7.35 -2.60 12.54
N GLY A 365 -8.57 -2.48 13.08
CA GLY A 365 -8.79 -2.42 14.53
C GLY A 365 -8.50 -1.08 15.20
N TRP A 366 -8.29 0.00 14.44
CA TRP A 366 -8.22 1.37 14.94
C TRP A 366 -9.58 1.90 15.44
N ASN A 367 -10.66 1.52 14.73
CA ASN A 367 -12.02 2.03 14.92
C ASN A 367 -12.51 1.74 16.35
N PRO A 368 -13.04 2.74 17.10
CA PRO A 368 -13.53 2.55 18.47
C PRO A 368 -14.58 1.45 18.67
N LEU A 369 -15.36 1.11 17.63
CA LEU A 369 -16.36 0.02 17.66
C LEU A 369 -15.78 -1.37 17.37
N ASP A 370 -14.56 -1.43 16.83
CA ASP A 370 -13.88 -2.65 16.40
C ASP A 370 -12.44 -2.71 16.95
N ARG A 371 -12.19 -2.13 18.14
CA ARG A 371 -10.83 -1.82 18.59
C ARG A 371 -9.99 -3.05 18.95
N GLY A 372 -8.72 -3.05 18.54
CA GLY A 372 -7.73 -4.07 18.89
C GLY A 372 -7.82 -5.36 18.06
N VAL A 373 -7.06 -6.38 18.46
CA VAL A 373 -6.81 -7.64 17.73
C VAL A 373 -8.06 -8.53 17.58
N LYS A 374 -8.22 -9.17 16.41
CA LYS A 374 -9.18 -10.27 16.18
C LYS A 374 -8.49 -11.44 15.48
N LEU A 375 -8.08 -12.45 16.24
CA LEU A 375 -7.31 -13.60 15.73
C LEU A 375 -8.12 -14.45 14.75
N GLY A 376 -7.80 -14.34 13.46
CA GLY A 376 -8.44 -15.09 12.39
C GLY A 376 -9.54 -14.31 11.65
N SER A 377 -9.66 -12.99 11.85
CA SER A 377 -10.67 -12.18 11.14
C SER A 377 -10.43 -12.16 9.63
N TRP A 378 -11.40 -12.66 8.86
CA TRP A 378 -11.38 -12.60 7.40
C TRP A 378 -11.98 -11.30 6.85
N ASP A 379 -12.95 -10.69 7.56
CA ASP A 379 -13.42 -9.32 7.26
C ASP A 379 -12.26 -8.31 7.14
N ARG A 380 -11.29 -8.37 8.06
CA ARG A 380 -10.09 -7.52 8.02
C ARG A 380 -9.15 -7.88 6.86
N ALA A 381 -9.13 -9.15 6.44
CA ALA A 381 -8.40 -9.59 5.25
C ALA A 381 -9.00 -9.02 3.96
N GLU A 382 -10.33 -9.01 3.86
CA GLU A 382 -11.05 -8.37 2.75
C GLU A 382 -10.83 -6.86 2.74
N GLN A 383 -10.85 -6.19 3.91
CA GLN A 383 -10.52 -4.75 4.03
C GLN A 383 -9.13 -4.43 3.48
N TYR A 384 -8.08 -5.15 3.92
CA TYR A 384 -6.71 -4.98 3.39
C TYR A 384 -6.65 -5.24 1.88
N ALA A 385 -7.29 -6.31 1.39
CA ALA A 385 -7.23 -6.67 -0.02
C ALA A 385 -8.00 -5.70 -0.93
N HIS A 386 -9.12 -5.16 -0.44
CA HIS A 386 -9.94 -4.14 -1.09
C HIS A 386 -9.16 -2.82 -1.19
N ASP A 387 -8.64 -2.34 -0.06
CA ASP A 387 -7.93 -1.06 0.01
C ASP A 387 -6.70 -1.03 -0.91
N ILE A 388 -5.83 -2.05 -0.84
CA ILE A 388 -4.68 -2.17 -1.74
C ILE A 388 -5.13 -2.25 -3.21
N MET A 389 -6.26 -2.88 -3.52
CA MET A 389 -6.80 -2.94 -4.88
C MET A 389 -7.36 -1.58 -5.34
N GLU A 390 -8.00 -0.81 -4.45
CA GLU A 390 -8.48 0.54 -4.74
C GLU A 390 -7.29 1.49 -4.97
N ASP A 391 -6.31 1.51 -4.07
CA ASP A 391 -5.08 2.33 -4.14
C ASP A 391 -4.30 2.06 -5.44
N LEU A 392 -4.03 0.79 -5.74
CA LEU A 392 -3.34 0.40 -6.97
C LEU A 392 -4.18 0.72 -8.21
N ASN A 393 -5.51 0.74 -8.12
CA ASN A 393 -6.35 1.18 -9.23
C ASN A 393 -6.39 2.71 -9.42
N HIS A 394 -6.11 3.49 -8.37
CA HIS A 394 -6.05 4.95 -8.39
C HIS A 394 -4.61 5.50 -8.28
N TYR A 395 -3.70 4.88 -9.03
CA TYR A 395 -2.33 5.35 -9.31
C TYR A 395 -1.31 5.30 -8.15
N VAL A 396 -1.66 4.75 -6.99
CA VAL A 396 -0.72 4.57 -5.88
C VAL A 396 0.36 3.54 -6.25
N VAL A 397 1.63 3.83 -5.95
CA VAL A 397 2.79 3.02 -6.35
C VAL A 397 3.17 1.95 -5.34
N GLY A 398 2.57 1.91 -4.16
CA GLY A 398 2.89 0.94 -3.12
C GLY A 398 2.16 1.25 -1.82
N TRP A 399 2.13 0.27 -0.91
CA TRP A 399 1.26 0.28 0.27
C TRP A 399 1.97 -0.34 1.48
N THR A 400 1.77 0.25 2.66
CA THR A 400 2.55 -0.06 3.86
C THR A 400 1.62 -0.29 5.04
N ASP A 401 1.66 -1.51 5.57
CA ASP A 401 1.00 -1.89 6.82
C ASP A 401 1.59 -1.13 8.02
N TRP A 402 0.87 -1.12 9.13
CA TRP A 402 1.36 -0.52 10.36
C TRP A 402 2.33 -1.42 11.13
N ASN A 403 2.12 -1.65 12.42
CA ASN A 403 3.02 -2.44 13.25
C ASN A 403 3.29 -3.83 12.64
N LEU A 404 4.55 -4.11 12.27
CA LEU A 404 4.97 -5.43 11.75
C LEU A 404 4.69 -6.60 12.71
N ALA A 405 4.53 -6.33 14.00
CA ALA A 405 4.02 -7.28 14.97
C ALA A 405 3.37 -6.55 16.15
N LEU A 406 2.35 -7.15 16.77
CA LEU A 406 1.78 -6.71 18.05
C LEU A 406 1.57 -7.90 19.00
N ASP A 407 1.34 -7.66 20.28
CA ASP A 407 0.89 -8.69 21.21
C ASP A 407 -0.62 -8.99 21.03
N GLN A 408 -1.12 -10.02 21.72
CA GLN A 408 -2.55 -10.38 21.73
C GLN A 408 -3.49 -9.30 22.30
N THR A 409 -2.97 -8.18 22.82
CA THR A 409 -3.77 -7.01 23.24
C THR A 409 -3.82 -5.91 22.18
N GLY A 410 -2.97 -6.00 21.13
CA GLY A 410 -2.78 -4.95 20.13
C GLY A 410 -1.76 -3.89 20.56
N GLY A 411 -0.80 -4.26 21.42
CA GLY A 411 0.21 -3.38 21.99
C GLY A 411 1.64 -3.94 21.94
N PRO A 412 2.59 -3.34 22.69
CA PRO A 412 2.39 -2.23 23.62
C PRO A 412 2.07 -0.90 22.92
N ASN A 413 1.32 -0.03 23.58
CA ASN A 413 0.99 1.31 23.12
C ASN A 413 0.71 2.19 24.35
N TRP A 414 1.44 3.29 24.54
CA TRP A 414 1.45 4.01 25.83
C TRP A 414 0.13 4.74 26.15
N VAL A 415 -0.65 5.11 25.13
CA VAL A 415 -2.01 5.69 25.27
C VAL A 415 -3.14 4.66 25.18
N LYS A 416 -2.82 3.36 25.02
CA LYS A 416 -3.79 2.27 24.82
C LYS A 416 -4.63 2.44 23.53
N ASN A 417 -4.02 3.03 22.51
CA ASN A 417 -4.57 3.11 21.16
C ASN A 417 -4.35 1.79 20.39
N PHE A 418 -4.79 0.67 20.97
CA PHE A 418 -4.51 -0.67 20.47
C PHE A 418 -5.21 -0.95 19.13
N VAL A 419 -4.53 -1.66 18.23
CA VAL A 419 -4.98 -2.02 16.87
C VAL A 419 -4.66 -3.50 16.57
N ASP A 420 -4.96 -3.98 15.36
CA ASP A 420 -4.51 -5.30 14.88
C ASP A 420 -3.20 -5.20 14.10
N SER A 421 -2.51 -6.33 13.89
CA SER A 421 -1.29 -6.44 13.09
C SER A 421 -1.31 -7.76 12.32
N PRO A 422 -0.79 -7.83 11.08
CA PRO A 422 -0.70 -9.09 10.33
C PRO A 422 0.04 -10.23 11.05
N VAL A 423 0.88 -9.94 12.06
CA VAL A 423 1.47 -10.94 12.95
C VAL A 423 1.22 -10.60 14.42
N ILE A 424 0.60 -11.53 15.14
CA ILE A 424 0.31 -11.41 16.57
C ILE A 424 1.20 -12.35 17.39
N VAL A 425 1.92 -11.82 18.37
CA VAL A 425 2.91 -12.55 19.19
C VAL A 425 2.29 -13.06 20.50
N ASP A 426 2.62 -14.31 20.85
CA ASP A 426 2.35 -14.92 22.15
C ASP A 426 3.67 -15.41 22.78
N ALA A 427 4.43 -14.46 23.32
CA ALA A 427 5.72 -14.68 23.96
C ALA A 427 5.68 -15.71 25.10
N LYS A 428 4.52 -15.90 25.75
CA LYS A 428 4.35 -16.90 26.82
C LYS A 428 4.40 -18.34 26.30
N ARG A 429 4.23 -18.54 24.99
CA ARG A 429 4.24 -19.83 24.30
C ARG A 429 5.39 -20.00 23.29
N ASP A 430 6.23 -18.98 23.10
CA ASP A 430 7.21 -18.87 22.00
C ASP A 430 6.58 -19.09 20.61
N VAL A 431 5.36 -18.55 20.41
CA VAL A 431 4.65 -18.63 19.12
C VAL A 431 4.23 -17.25 18.61
N PHE A 432 4.02 -17.17 17.30
CA PHE A 432 3.34 -16.06 16.65
C PHE A 432 2.26 -16.58 15.70
N TYR A 433 1.23 -15.77 15.49
CA TYR A 433 0.07 -16.07 14.67
C TYR A 433 0.06 -15.17 13.45
N LYS A 434 0.16 -15.75 12.25
CA LYS A 434 -0.02 -15.01 10.99
C LYS A 434 -1.53 -14.86 10.74
N GLN A 435 -2.01 -13.63 10.82
CA GLN A 435 -3.40 -13.25 10.59
C GLN A 435 -3.79 -13.45 9.11
N PRO A 436 -5.08 -13.57 8.77
CA PRO A 436 -5.55 -13.51 7.38
C PRO A 436 -5.05 -12.28 6.60
N THR A 437 -4.90 -11.12 7.24
CA THR A 437 -4.33 -9.88 6.65
C THR A 437 -2.89 -10.04 6.14
N PHE A 438 -2.08 -10.91 6.77
CA PHE A 438 -0.74 -11.26 6.26
C PHE A 438 -0.82 -11.88 4.87
N TYR A 439 -1.83 -12.71 4.63
CA TYR A 439 -2.03 -13.38 3.35
C TYR A 439 -2.63 -12.43 2.32
N SER A 440 -3.51 -11.50 2.71
CA SER A 440 -3.93 -10.38 1.85
C SER A 440 -2.72 -9.57 1.37
N MET A 441 -1.84 -9.13 2.28
CA MET A 441 -0.58 -8.46 1.91
C MET A 441 0.27 -9.31 0.97
N ALA A 442 0.37 -10.62 1.23
CA ALA A 442 1.14 -11.54 0.43
C ALA A 442 0.63 -11.72 -1.01
N HIS A 443 -0.68 -11.57 -1.27
CA HIS A 443 -1.23 -11.60 -2.63
C HIS A 443 -0.70 -10.47 -3.53
N PHE A 444 -0.24 -9.37 -2.94
CA PHE A 444 0.44 -8.27 -3.63
C PHE A 444 1.96 -8.38 -3.49
N SER A 445 2.50 -8.30 -2.26
CA SER A 445 3.94 -8.15 -2.00
C SER A 445 4.82 -9.24 -2.63
N LYS A 446 4.37 -10.51 -2.57
CA LYS A 446 5.11 -11.66 -3.08
C LYS A 446 5.19 -11.69 -4.61
N PHE A 447 4.18 -11.11 -5.27
CA PHE A 447 3.98 -11.22 -6.72
C PHE A 447 4.32 -9.92 -7.46
N LEU A 448 4.16 -8.76 -6.82
CA LEU A 448 4.36 -7.42 -7.36
C LEU A 448 5.59 -6.76 -6.74
N TRP A 449 6.77 -7.13 -7.21
CA TRP A 449 8.01 -6.49 -6.78
C TRP A 449 8.30 -5.18 -7.52
N GLU A 450 9.25 -4.40 -7.01
CA GLU A 450 9.66 -3.09 -7.55
C GLU A 450 9.85 -3.11 -9.08
N GLY A 451 9.31 -2.10 -9.76
CA GLY A 451 9.33 -1.97 -11.22
C GLY A 451 8.20 -2.73 -11.94
N SER A 452 7.37 -3.50 -11.24
CA SER A 452 6.15 -4.09 -11.84
C SER A 452 5.22 -2.99 -12.33
N GLN A 453 4.70 -3.12 -13.54
CA GLN A 453 3.96 -2.10 -14.26
C GLN A 453 2.46 -2.43 -14.24
N ARG A 454 1.61 -1.60 -13.62
CA ARG A 454 0.15 -1.77 -13.77
C ARG A 454 -0.23 -1.57 -15.23
N VAL A 455 -1.12 -2.43 -15.73
CA VAL A 455 -1.69 -2.37 -17.07
C VAL A 455 -3.22 -2.46 -17.05
N GLY A 456 -3.85 -2.08 -18.15
CA GLY A 456 -5.30 -2.10 -18.29
C GLY A 456 -5.88 -3.52 -18.19
N VAL A 457 -7.11 -3.63 -17.69
CA VAL A 457 -7.89 -4.87 -17.66
C VAL A 457 -9.37 -4.54 -17.74
N SER A 458 -10.13 -5.25 -18.58
CA SER A 458 -11.55 -5.00 -18.81
C SER A 458 -12.40 -6.27 -18.63
N ALA A 459 -13.56 -6.12 -17.99
CA ALA A 459 -14.56 -7.16 -17.88
C ALA A 459 -15.52 -7.15 -19.08
N SER A 460 -16.01 -8.33 -19.48
CA SER A 460 -16.99 -8.49 -20.57
C SER A 460 -18.43 -8.15 -20.18
N ARG A 461 -18.69 -7.90 -18.90
CA ARG A 461 -19.96 -7.45 -18.31
C ARG A 461 -19.69 -6.84 -16.94
N GLU A 462 -20.67 -6.13 -16.37
CA GLU A 462 -20.64 -5.70 -14.97
C GLU A 462 -20.48 -6.91 -14.02
N THR A 463 -19.77 -6.70 -12.92
CA THR A 463 -19.43 -7.74 -11.94
C THR A 463 -19.01 -7.11 -10.62
N ASP A 464 -19.34 -7.73 -9.49
CA ASP A 464 -18.93 -7.28 -8.15
C ASP A 464 -17.53 -7.82 -7.75
N LEU A 465 -16.70 -8.18 -8.74
CA LEU A 465 -15.32 -8.66 -8.55
C LEU A 465 -14.36 -7.49 -8.71
N GLU A 466 -13.39 -7.38 -7.81
CA GLU A 466 -12.31 -6.41 -7.90
C GLU A 466 -11.09 -7.07 -8.52
N TYR A 467 -10.42 -6.37 -9.45
CA TYR A 467 -9.29 -6.96 -10.20
C TYR A 467 -8.30 -5.91 -10.70
N SER A 468 -7.02 -6.29 -10.72
CA SER A 468 -5.93 -5.50 -11.32
C SER A 468 -4.90 -6.40 -12.01
N ALA A 469 -4.37 -5.91 -13.13
CA ALA A 469 -3.37 -6.62 -13.93
C ALA A 469 -2.03 -5.86 -13.97
N PHE A 470 -0.93 -6.60 -13.94
CA PHE A 470 0.43 -6.07 -13.89
C PHE A 470 1.36 -6.88 -14.79
N ILE A 471 2.36 -6.22 -15.39
CA ILE A 471 3.50 -6.86 -16.06
C ILE A 471 4.72 -6.69 -15.18
N ARG A 472 5.35 -7.78 -14.76
CA ARG A 472 6.57 -7.73 -13.95
C ARG A 472 7.80 -7.42 -14.80
N PRO A 473 8.94 -6.96 -14.21
CA PRO A 473 10.21 -6.78 -14.91
C PRO A 473 10.75 -8.02 -15.65
N ASP A 474 10.30 -9.23 -15.31
CA ASP A 474 10.65 -10.48 -16.01
C ASP A 474 9.74 -10.79 -17.24
N GLY A 475 8.81 -9.88 -17.57
CA GLY A 475 7.88 -10.00 -18.69
C GLY A 475 6.64 -10.86 -18.42
N SER A 476 6.52 -11.48 -17.24
CA SER A 476 5.32 -12.26 -16.87
C SER A 476 4.17 -11.37 -16.38
N VAL A 477 2.95 -11.86 -16.55
CA VAL A 477 1.72 -11.17 -16.13
C VAL A 477 1.27 -11.69 -14.77
N VAL A 478 0.90 -10.76 -13.88
CA VAL A 478 0.18 -11.03 -12.64
C VAL A 478 -1.23 -10.45 -12.77
N LEU A 479 -2.25 -11.26 -12.46
CA LEU A 479 -3.64 -10.84 -12.34
C LEU A 479 -4.12 -11.20 -10.93
N ILE A 480 -4.49 -10.19 -10.14
CA ILE A 480 -5.06 -10.37 -8.80
C ILE A 480 -6.56 -10.15 -8.90
N ILE A 481 -7.35 -11.00 -8.24
CA ILE A 481 -8.81 -10.90 -8.16
C ILE A 481 -9.25 -11.11 -6.71
N LEU A 482 -10.11 -10.23 -6.23
CA LEU A 482 -10.78 -10.30 -4.93
C LEU A 482 -12.29 -10.51 -5.18
N ASN A 483 -12.86 -11.49 -4.47
CA ASN A 483 -14.31 -11.69 -4.36
C ASN A 483 -14.74 -11.33 -2.93
N SER A 484 -14.96 -10.04 -2.69
CA SER A 484 -15.26 -9.46 -1.39
C SER A 484 -16.72 -9.70 -0.98
N ARG A 485 -16.97 -10.08 0.27
CA ARG A 485 -18.32 -10.11 0.84
C ARG A 485 -18.86 -8.69 1.04
N MET A 486 -17.97 -7.70 1.23
CA MET A 486 -18.34 -6.31 1.52
C MET A 486 -19.02 -5.58 0.34
N LEU A 487 -18.90 -6.10 -0.90
CA LEU A 487 -19.55 -5.54 -2.09
C LEU A 487 -20.87 -6.24 -2.45
N GLY A 488 -21.21 -7.35 -1.79
CA GLY A 488 -22.40 -8.14 -2.10
C GLY A 488 -23.71 -7.49 -1.66
N LYS A 489 -24.67 -7.38 -2.58
CA LYS A 489 -26.09 -7.14 -2.24
C LYS A 489 -26.69 -8.38 -1.56
N GLU A 490 -27.84 -8.23 -0.91
CA GLU A 490 -28.46 -9.26 -0.04
C GLU A 490 -29.00 -10.53 -0.78
N ASP A 491 -28.66 -10.74 -2.05
CA ASP A 491 -29.10 -11.90 -2.83
C ASP A 491 -28.32 -13.16 -2.45
N SER A 492 -28.96 -13.96 -1.58
CA SER A 492 -28.38 -15.04 -0.77
C SER A 492 -27.66 -16.20 -1.50
N GLU A 493 -27.77 -16.34 -2.83
CA GLU A 493 -27.02 -17.37 -3.55
C GLU A 493 -25.55 -16.97 -3.80
N SER A 494 -25.27 -15.68 -4.05
CA SER A 494 -23.90 -15.19 -4.36
C SER A 494 -22.92 -15.34 -3.20
N GLN A 495 -23.40 -15.16 -1.96
CA GLN A 495 -22.60 -15.26 -0.74
C GLN A 495 -21.99 -16.65 -0.53
N SER A 496 -22.55 -17.70 -1.16
CA SER A 496 -22.05 -19.08 -1.04
C SER A 496 -20.66 -19.30 -1.65
N ALA A 497 -20.17 -18.37 -2.49
CA ALA A 497 -18.86 -18.42 -3.14
C ALA A 497 -17.99 -17.17 -2.89
N ALA A 498 -18.42 -16.26 -2.02
CA ALA A 498 -17.67 -15.05 -1.65
C ALA A 498 -16.60 -15.33 -0.57
N GLY A 499 -15.70 -14.37 -0.36
CA GLY A 499 -14.65 -14.45 0.67
C GLY A 499 -13.39 -15.18 0.21
N PHE A 500 -12.84 -14.77 -0.94
CA PHE A 500 -11.53 -15.23 -1.40
C PHE A 500 -10.71 -14.14 -2.12
N VAL A 501 -9.39 -14.30 -2.10
CA VAL A 501 -8.44 -13.60 -2.97
C VAL A 501 -7.65 -14.63 -3.76
N ILE A 502 -7.46 -14.40 -5.06
CA ILE A 502 -6.71 -15.29 -5.95
C ILE A 502 -5.75 -14.50 -6.83
N THR A 503 -4.47 -14.91 -6.82
CA THR A 503 -3.43 -14.33 -7.69
C THR A 503 -3.02 -15.34 -8.75
N PHE A 504 -3.15 -14.96 -10.02
CA PHE A 504 -2.65 -15.71 -11.18
C PHE A 504 -1.31 -15.15 -11.63
N LEU A 505 -0.29 -16.01 -11.73
CA LEU A 505 0.98 -15.74 -12.39
C LEU A 505 1.03 -16.47 -13.74
N ILE A 506 1.26 -15.73 -14.82
CA ILE A 506 1.10 -16.23 -16.19
C ILE A 506 2.37 -15.92 -17.00
N ARG A 507 2.99 -16.97 -17.57
CA ARG A 507 4.15 -16.81 -18.45
C ARG A 507 3.69 -16.74 -19.91
N ILE A 508 3.50 -15.52 -20.40
CA ILE A 508 3.25 -15.25 -21.82
C ILE A 508 4.55 -15.41 -22.61
N GLY A 509 4.48 -15.99 -23.81
CA GLY A 509 5.61 -16.04 -24.73
C GLY A 509 5.81 -14.69 -25.40
N ILE A 510 7.04 -14.17 -25.37
CA ILE A 510 7.40 -12.94 -26.09
C ILE A 510 7.29 -13.25 -27.60
N ILE A 511 6.25 -12.74 -28.25
CA ILE A 511 6.24 -12.56 -29.70
C ILE A 511 7.14 -11.35 -29.97
N ALA A 512 8.36 -11.62 -30.45
CA ALA A 512 9.39 -10.61 -30.63
C ALA A 512 9.11 -9.72 -31.84
N GLY A 513 8.36 -8.64 -31.64
CA GLY A 513 8.39 -7.46 -32.52
C GLY A 513 9.76 -6.78 -32.39
N MET A 514 10.45 -6.60 -33.51
CA MET A 514 11.84 -6.14 -33.53
C MET A 514 12.01 -4.70 -33.05
N VAL A 515 13.10 -4.43 -32.32
CA VAL A 515 13.64 -3.07 -32.16
C VAL A 515 14.64 -2.83 -33.28
N SER A 516 14.31 -1.94 -34.21
CA SER A 516 15.23 -1.35 -35.19
C SER A 516 14.70 0.04 -35.58
N PRO A 517 15.55 1.06 -35.74
CA PRO A 517 15.09 2.42 -36.03
C PRO A 517 14.69 2.60 -37.50
N LEU A 518 13.75 3.52 -37.74
CA LEU A 518 13.36 4.12 -39.03
C LEU A 518 12.85 3.15 -40.12
N VAL A 519 11.52 3.05 -40.25
CA VAL A 519 10.73 3.20 -41.50
C VAL A 519 9.24 3.00 -41.16
N GLU A 520 8.34 3.69 -41.86
CA GLU A 520 6.89 3.55 -41.70
C GLU A 520 6.39 2.23 -42.31
N ALA A 521 5.58 1.47 -41.56
CA ALA A 521 4.88 0.26 -42.05
C ALA A 521 3.58 0.03 -41.27
N GLU A 522 2.59 -0.59 -41.91
CA GLU A 522 1.22 -0.75 -41.39
C GLU A 522 1.07 -1.78 -40.26
N PRO A 523 0.02 -1.66 -39.40
CA PRO A 523 -0.17 -2.54 -38.24
C PRO A 523 -0.69 -3.94 -38.62
N ILE A 524 0.01 -4.99 -38.17
CA ILE A 524 -0.35 -6.40 -38.45
C ILE A 524 -0.60 -7.17 -37.14
N TYR A 525 -1.87 -7.59 -36.97
CA TYR A 525 -2.41 -8.59 -36.03
C TYR A 525 -1.98 -8.59 -34.55
N GLN A 526 -2.90 -8.13 -33.70
CA GLN A 526 -2.87 -8.29 -32.24
C GLN A 526 -3.19 -9.73 -31.79
N THR A 527 -2.28 -10.38 -31.06
CA THR A 527 -2.59 -11.61 -30.31
C THR A 527 -3.19 -11.29 -28.94
N HIS A 528 -4.51 -11.45 -28.81
CA HIS A 528 -5.23 -11.25 -27.55
C HIS A 528 -5.16 -12.51 -26.65
N ALA A 529 -4.50 -12.42 -25.51
CA ALA A 529 -4.43 -13.51 -24.53
C ALA A 529 -5.75 -13.62 -23.73
N CYS A 530 -6.73 -14.34 -24.26
CA CYS A 530 -7.98 -14.63 -23.55
C CYS A 530 -7.79 -15.74 -22.50
N ILE A 531 -7.72 -15.38 -21.22
CA ILE A 531 -7.57 -16.35 -20.13
C ILE A 531 -8.91 -17.06 -19.88
N SER A 532 -9.11 -18.20 -20.55
CA SER A 532 -10.25 -19.08 -20.27
C SER A 532 -10.01 -19.86 -18.97
N MET A 533 -10.60 -19.41 -17.87
CA MET A 533 -10.52 -20.14 -16.60
C MET A 533 -11.23 -21.49 -16.70
N SER A 534 -10.55 -22.55 -16.26
CA SER A 534 -11.09 -23.91 -16.19
C SER A 534 -10.49 -24.65 -14.99
N GLY A 535 -11.35 -25.33 -14.22
CA GLY A 535 -11.00 -25.84 -12.89
C GLY A 535 -11.01 -24.77 -11.79
N VAL A 536 -11.11 -25.21 -10.53
CA VAL A 536 -11.13 -24.47 -9.23
C VAL A 536 -11.74 -23.06 -9.25
N ALA A 537 -11.07 -22.06 -9.82
CA ALA A 537 -11.66 -20.73 -10.07
C ALA A 537 -12.99 -20.83 -10.81
N GLN A 538 -13.11 -21.71 -11.82
CA GLN A 538 -14.39 -21.94 -12.49
C GLN A 538 -15.41 -22.66 -11.59
N ALA A 539 -15.00 -23.44 -10.60
CA ALA A 539 -15.94 -24.06 -9.65
C ALA A 539 -16.45 -23.08 -8.59
N ALA A 540 -15.64 -22.10 -8.18
CA ALA A 540 -16.07 -20.97 -7.37
C ALA A 540 -17.01 -20.03 -8.17
N ILE A 541 -16.68 -19.76 -9.44
CA ILE A 541 -17.46 -18.87 -10.30
C ILE A 541 -18.75 -19.53 -10.85
N SER A 542 -18.77 -20.86 -11.06
CA SER A 542 -19.95 -21.58 -11.56
C SER A 542 -20.95 -21.99 -10.48
N ALA A 543 -20.76 -21.56 -9.23
CA ALA A 543 -21.80 -21.69 -8.19
C ALA A 543 -23.07 -20.92 -8.56
N ASN A 544 -22.93 -19.82 -9.33
CA ASN A 544 -24.02 -18.93 -9.77
C ASN A 544 -24.89 -19.47 -10.93
N ASP A 545 -24.65 -20.68 -11.46
CA ASP A 545 -25.40 -21.22 -12.61
C ASP A 545 -25.82 -22.70 -12.38
N ASN A 546 -26.89 -22.91 -11.60
CA ASN A 546 -27.51 -24.24 -11.41
C ASN A 546 -29.03 -24.20 -11.10
N SER A 547 -29.79 -23.47 -11.91
CA SER A 547 -31.26 -23.55 -11.83
C SER A 547 -31.80 -24.90 -12.33
N CYS A 548 -32.90 -25.37 -11.73
CA CYS A 548 -33.68 -26.56 -12.12
C CYS A 548 -33.07 -27.97 -11.90
N VAL A 549 -32.71 -28.31 -10.64
CA VAL A 549 -32.79 -29.71 -10.18
C VAL A 549 -34.26 -30.12 -10.00
N ALA A 550 -34.66 -31.27 -10.52
CA ALA A 550 -36.08 -31.65 -10.67
C ALA A 550 -36.75 -32.16 -9.37
N THR A 551 -37.88 -31.54 -8.99
CA THR A 551 -38.81 -32.06 -7.97
C THR A 551 -39.97 -32.84 -8.59
N ARG A 552 -39.96 -34.17 -8.45
CA ARG A 552 -41.11 -35.02 -8.79
C ARG A 552 -42.22 -34.91 -7.73
N ARG A 553 -43.46 -34.61 -8.13
CA ARG A 553 -44.66 -35.38 -7.68
C ARG A 553 -45.98 -35.04 -8.38
N ARG A 554 -46.79 -36.11 -8.54
CA ARG A 554 -48.24 -36.19 -8.78
C ARG A 554 -48.79 -35.84 -10.17
N SER A 555 -49.30 -36.90 -10.78
CA SER A 555 -50.04 -37.06 -12.03
C SER A 555 -51.34 -36.24 -12.14
N LEU A 556 -51.72 -35.93 -13.38
CA LEU A 556 -53.10 -36.08 -13.87
C LEU A 556 -53.09 -36.45 -15.37
N MET A 557 -54.17 -37.07 -15.86
CA MET A 557 -54.38 -37.38 -17.29
C MET A 557 -54.94 -36.14 -18.03
N PHE A 558 -54.73 -35.90 -19.34
CA PHE A 558 -55.47 -36.58 -20.42
C PHE A 558 -54.96 -36.27 -21.84
N ARG A 559 -55.11 -37.26 -22.74
CA ARG A 559 -55.28 -37.30 -24.23
C ARG A 559 -54.64 -36.28 -25.20
N LEU A 560 -54.29 -36.83 -26.38
CA LEU A 560 -53.90 -36.16 -27.61
C LEU A 560 -55.04 -35.33 -28.24
N THR A 561 -54.69 -34.33 -29.06
CA THR A 561 -55.20 -34.23 -30.44
C THR A 561 -54.20 -33.50 -31.35
N THR A 562 -54.11 -33.91 -32.61
CA THR A 562 -53.39 -33.20 -33.69
C THR A 562 -54.38 -32.89 -34.82
N VAL A 563 -54.41 -31.64 -35.31
CA VAL A 563 -55.17 -31.27 -36.53
C VAL A 563 -54.36 -30.24 -37.33
N ASN A 564 -54.29 -30.44 -38.66
CA ASN A 564 -53.81 -29.49 -39.65
C ASN A 564 -55.01 -28.96 -40.47
N HIS A 565 -55.00 -27.69 -40.90
CA HIS A 565 -55.11 -27.26 -42.31
C HIS A 565 -55.47 -25.76 -42.54
N ILE A 566 -54.86 -25.18 -43.59
CA ILE A 566 -55.43 -24.37 -44.72
C ILE A 566 -56.49 -23.29 -44.38
N GLY A 567 -56.43 -22.04 -44.90
CA GLY A 567 -55.51 -21.41 -45.87
C GLY A 567 -56.19 -20.25 -46.66
N GLN A 568 -55.59 -19.83 -47.80
CA GLN A 568 -56.03 -18.76 -48.76
C GLN A 568 -55.81 -17.28 -48.33
N ARG A 569 -55.76 -16.25 -49.22
CA ARG A 569 -55.10 -16.01 -50.56
C ARG A 569 -55.60 -14.68 -51.20
N VAL A 570 -54.72 -13.70 -51.47
CA VAL A 570 -54.70 -12.68 -52.59
C VAL A 570 -53.26 -12.09 -52.56
N ALA A 571 -52.39 -11.98 -53.58
CA ALA A 571 -52.40 -11.46 -54.98
C ALA A 571 -52.54 -9.91 -55.07
N SER A 572 -51.82 -9.15 -55.92
CA SER A 572 -50.71 -9.42 -56.88
C SER A 572 -49.94 -8.11 -57.27
N GLU A 573 -48.95 -8.18 -58.18
CA GLU A 573 -47.84 -7.20 -58.42
C GLU A 573 -48.03 -6.21 -59.63
N PRO A 574 -47.02 -5.84 -60.49
CA PRO A 574 -46.14 -4.63 -60.46
C PRO A 574 -46.21 -3.82 -61.82
N PRO A 575 -45.15 -3.44 -62.59
CA PRO A 575 -43.79 -2.83 -62.37
C PRO A 575 -43.55 -1.53 -63.23
N VAL A 576 -42.29 -1.03 -63.41
CA VAL A 576 -41.69 -0.53 -64.71
C VAL A 576 -40.24 0.06 -64.57
N ALA A 577 -39.34 -0.29 -65.53
CA ALA A 577 -38.05 0.32 -66.03
C ALA A 577 -37.01 1.00 -65.08
N GLY A 578 -35.70 1.13 -65.39
CA GLY A 578 -34.85 0.78 -66.58
C GLY A 578 -34.20 2.03 -67.23
N ILE A 579 -32.86 2.20 -67.31
CA ILE A 579 -31.94 1.76 -68.41
C ILE A 579 -30.47 2.19 -68.11
N ALA A 580 -29.49 1.70 -68.90
CA ALA A 580 -28.01 1.90 -68.84
C ALA A 580 -27.51 3.38 -69.04
N HIS A 581 -26.23 3.74 -68.84
CA HIS A 581 -25.07 3.35 -69.68
C HIS A 581 -23.67 3.54 -69.06
N GLN A 582 -22.72 2.73 -69.57
CA GLN A 582 -21.28 2.98 -69.73
C GLN A 582 -20.96 2.88 -71.25
N PRO A 583 -19.72 3.14 -71.74
CA PRO A 583 -18.54 3.77 -71.13
C PRO A 583 -18.07 5.01 -71.94
N ASP A 584 -16.85 5.50 -71.71
CA ASP A 584 -16.00 5.95 -72.83
C ASP A 584 -14.50 5.69 -72.57
N THR A 585 -13.67 5.64 -73.62
CA THR A 585 -12.24 5.22 -73.57
C THR A 585 -11.38 6.08 -74.53
N VAL A 586 -10.17 5.61 -74.93
CA VAL A 586 -9.34 6.12 -76.07
C VAL A 586 -8.59 7.46 -75.79
N VAL A 587 -7.27 7.64 -76.02
CA VAL A 587 -6.21 6.73 -76.53
C VAL A 587 -4.78 7.10 -76.06
N HIS A 588 -3.82 6.19 -76.31
CA HIS A 588 -2.37 6.28 -76.11
C HIS A 588 -1.62 7.48 -76.76
N ARG A 589 -0.37 7.74 -76.30
CA ARG A 589 0.94 7.32 -76.91
C ARG A 589 2.03 8.42 -76.94
N ASN A 590 3.25 8.09 -76.46
CA ASN A 590 4.57 8.61 -76.91
C ASN A 590 4.86 10.15 -76.78
N GLN A 591 6.08 10.71 -76.89
CA GLN A 591 7.46 10.17 -77.00
C GLN A 591 8.53 11.16 -76.46
N SER A 592 9.73 10.62 -76.18
CA SER A 592 11.08 11.24 -76.14
C SER A 592 11.32 12.77 -76.31
N ALA A 593 11.97 13.35 -75.28
CA ALA A 593 13.17 14.21 -75.28
C ALA A 593 13.59 15.11 -76.49
N ASN A 594 13.84 16.40 -76.20
CA ASN A 594 15.04 17.20 -76.58
C ASN A 594 15.01 18.53 -75.77
N VAL A 595 16.08 19.09 -75.19
CA VAL A 595 17.41 19.58 -75.68
C VAL A 595 17.35 20.99 -76.31
N HIS A 596 17.67 22.00 -75.51
CA HIS A 596 18.60 23.16 -75.71
C HIS A 596 18.36 24.16 -74.54
N ASP A 597 19.32 24.64 -73.74
CA ASP A 597 20.66 25.23 -73.99
C ASP A 597 20.65 26.77 -74.18
N ARG A 598 21.28 27.48 -73.21
CA ARG A 598 22.17 28.67 -73.37
C ARG A 598 22.32 29.43 -72.03
N GLY A 599 23.50 30.01 -71.73
CA GLY A 599 23.57 31.12 -70.77
C GLY A 599 24.80 31.28 -69.85
N ASN A 600 25.98 31.57 -70.41
CA ASN A 600 27.09 32.35 -69.83
C ASN A 600 27.83 31.97 -68.52
N ARG A 601 29.17 32.08 -68.63
CA ARG A 601 30.22 32.24 -67.59
C ARG A 601 30.45 33.76 -67.30
N PRO A 602 31.52 34.19 -66.58
CA PRO A 602 31.96 33.90 -65.19
C PRO A 602 32.33 35.18 -64.40
N SER A 603 32.85 35.07 -63.17
CA SER A 603 33.98 35.92 -62.68
C SER A 603 34.59 35.45 -61.34
N ASN A 604 35.93 35.48 -61.26
CA ASN A 604 36.84 35.92 -60.17
C ASN A 604 36.62 35.48 -58.69
N SER A 605 37.66 35.28 -57.85
CA SER A 605 39.14 35.30 -58.04
C SER A 605 39.92 34.74 -56.82
N ASN A 606 41.20 34.43 -57.05
CA ASN A 606 42.41 34.33 -56.18
C ASN A 606 42.30 34.77 -54.69
N ALA A 607 42.94 34.17 -53.66
CA ALA A 607 44.19 33.40 -53.46
C ALA A 607 45.39 34.18 -52.84
N ASP A 608 46.13 33.48 -51.95
CA ASP A 608 47.54 33.63 -51.52
C ASP A 608 48.07 34.70 -50.50
N CYS A 609 48.57 34.16 -49.36
CA CYS A 609 49.96 34.25 -48.82
C CYS A 609 50.59 35.45 -48.03
N LEU A 610 51.08 35.08 -46.83
CA LEU A 610 52.47 35.24 -46.27
C LEU A 610 52.98 36.49 -45.49
N ILE A 611 53.74 36.19 -44.41
CA ILE A 611 54.91 36.93 -43.82
C ILE A 611 54.57 38.23 -43.00
N HIS A 612 55.23 38.63 -41.90
CA HIS A 612 56.58 38.38 -41.31
C HIS A 612 56.57 38.14 -39.76
N ALA A 613 57.73 38.22 -39.05
CA ALA A 613 57.86 37.84 -37.62
C ALA A 613 58.99 38.55 -36.82
N ASN A 614 58.88 38.57 -35.47
CA ASN A 614 59.94 38.66 -34.44
C ASN A 614 59.33 38.27 -33.07
N ARG A 615 59.89 37.35 -32.25
CA ARG A 615 61.06 37.45 -31.33
C ARG A 615 60.87 38.51 -30.23
N SER A 616 61.11 38.23 -28.94
CA SER A 616 62.17 37.37 -28.36
C SER A 616 61.83 36.62 -27.02
N THR A 617 62.68 35.65 -26.69
CA THR A 617 62.78 34.70 -25.55
C THR A 617 63.58 35.30 -24.35
N PRO A 618 63.72 34.70 -23.12
CA PRO A 618 63.90 33.28 -22.72
C PRO A 618 62.94 32.72 -21.64
N SER A 619 62.73 31.42 -21.38
CA SER A 619 63.30 30.10 -21.77
C SER A 619 64.36 29.44 -20.86
N VAL A 620 64.18 28.12 -20.60
CA VAL A 620 65.23 27.06 -20.47
C VAL A 620 65.99 27.00 -19.11
N ASP A 621 66.20 25.86 -18.42
CA ASP A 621 65.78 24.44 -18.62
C ASP A 621 66.22 23.51 -17.43
N ILE A 622 65.78 22.22 -17.41
CA ILE A 622 66.55 20.97 -17.05
C ILE A 622 67.09 20.81 -15.58
N ASP A 623 67.05 19.67 -14.84
CA ASP A 623 66.81 18.24 -15.19
C ASP A 623 66.67 17.23 -13.98
N GLN A 624 66.53 15.93 -14.32
CA GLN A 624 66.93 14.65 -13.65
C GLN A 624 66.43 14.20 -12.26
N ARG A 625 65.64 13.11 -12.29
CA ARG A 625 65.70 11.92 -11.40
C ARG A 625 67.05 11.18 -11.57
N PRO A 626 67.60 10.34 -10.63
CA PRO A 626 66.90 9.13 -10.16
C PRO A 626 67.33 8.45 -8.81
N SER A 627 66.61 7.37 -8.45
CA SER A 627 67.07 6.17 -7.69
C SER A 627 67.55 6.31 -6.23
N SER A 628 67.41 5.31 -5.32
CA SER A 628 66.68 4.02 -5.34
C SER A 628 66.79 3.31 -3.96
N LEU A 629 65.88 2.35 -3.69
CA LEU A 629 66.00 1.25 -2.70
C LEU A 629 66.02 1.67 -1.20
N THR A 630 65.61 0.86 -0.22
CA THR A 630 65.39 -0.60 -0.17
C THR A 630 64.22 -0.98 0.76
N SER A 631 63.60 -2.14 0.49
CA SER A 631 63.12 -3.23 1.40
C SER A 631 63.34 -3.11 2.93
N HIS A 632 62.61 -3.76 3.86
CA HIS A 632 61.78 -5.00 3.94
C HIS A 632 61.04 -4.97 5.33
N SER A 633 60.21 -5.91 5.82
CA SER A 633 59.40 -7.03 5.29
C SER A 633 58.38 -7.46 6.37
N GLU A 634 57.53 -8.44 6.05
CA GLU A 634 56.46 -8.98 6.90
C GLU A 634 56.92 -9.88 8.09
N HIS A 635 55.89 -10.38 8.81
CA HIS A 635 55.70 -11.78 9.24
C HIS A 635 55.85 -12.17 10.75
N ARG A 636 54.68 -12.41 11.36
CA ARG A 636 54.28 -13.62 12.14
C ARG A 636 55.20 -14.23 13.24
N ASN A 637 54.68 -14.08 14.48
CA ASN A 637 54.18 -15.17 15.36
C ASN A 637 55.17 -16.02 16.24
N ILE A 638 54.66 -16.37 17.44
CA ILE A 638 54.96 -17.56 18.29
C ILE A 638 56.12 -17.53 19.35
N MET A 639 55.75 -17.99 20.56
CA MET A 639 56.51 -18.60 21.70
C MET A 639 57.23 -17.79 22.82
N GLU A 640 56.75 -18.10 24.04
CA GLU A 640 57.48 -18.58 25.26
C GLU A 640 58.19 -17.68 26.31
N ASN A 641 57.56 -17.69 27.51
CA ASN A 641 58.09 -18.13 28.83
C ASN A 641 59.15 -17.32 29.64
N ARG A 642 58.74 -17.01 30.90
CA ARG A 642 59.53 -17.01 32.18
C ARG A 642 60.47 -15.81 32.44
N ARG A 643 60.79 -15.45 33.71
CA ARG A 643 60.44 -16.05 35.03
C ARG A 643 60.45 -15.05 36.21
N GLY A 644 59.73 -15.41 37.28
CA GLY A 644 60.03 -15.04 38.68
C GLY A 644 59.20 -13.88 39.25
N HIS A 645 58.85 -13.81 40.54
CA HIS A 645 58.93 -14.72 41.72
C HIS A 645 57.79 -14.22 42.69
N ASP A 646 57.15 -14.93 43.62
CA ASP A 646 57.49 -16.09 44.48
C ASP A 646 56.24 -16.86 45.02
N LEU A 647 56.42 -18.12 45.46
CA LEU A 647 55.84 -18.88 46.62
C LEU A 647 54.32 -18.76 47.00
N VAL A 648 53.55 -19.79 47.44
CA VAL A 648 53.80 -21.24 47.71
C VAL A 648 52.48 -22.08 47.76
N HIS A 649 52.60 -23.43 47.75
CA HIS A 649 51.63 -24.56 47.87
C HIS A 649 50.15 -24.34 48.32
N VAL A 650 49.09 -25.03 47.83
CA VAL A 650 48.81 -26.42 47.35
C VAL A 650 48.51 -27.47 48.44
N ALA A 651 47.27 -28.00 48.51
CA ALA A 651 46.96 -29.39 48.94
C ALA A 651 45.49 -29.86 48.66
N THR A 652 45.39 -31.15 48.32
CA THR A 652 44.30 -32.16 48.21
C THR A 652 42.94 -32.07 48.97
N ASP A 653 41.86 -32.33 48.22
CA ASP A 653 40.92 -33.50 48.28
C ASP A 653 40.07 -33.88 49.54
N ALA A 654 38.91 -34.49 49.25
CA ALA A 654 38.03 -35.38 50.04
C ALA A 654 37.26 -34.93 51.33
N ARG A 655 35.92 -34.89 51.18
CA ARG A 655 34.81 -35.34 52.09
C ARG A 655 34.91 -35.18 53.63
N GLU A 656 33.85 -34.62 54.24
CA GLU A 656 32.89 -35.42 55.06
C GLU A 656 31.56 -34.69 55.38
N GLN A 657 30.60 -35.42 56.00
CA GLN A 657 29.27 -35.01 56.50
C GLN A 657 29.08 -35.70 57.88
N PRO A 658 28.19 -35.29 58.82
CA PRO A 658 26.72 -35.44 58.64
C PRO A 658 25.77 -34.59 59.55
N ASN A 659 24.46 -34.90 59.46
CA ASN A 659 23.38 -34.74 60.48
C ASN A 659 22.79 -33.33 60.80
N LYS A 660 21.61 -33.20 61.45
CA LYS A 660 20.24 -33.80 61.31
C LYS A 660 19.35 -33.42 62.52
N GLN A 661 18.01 -33.40 62.32
CA GLN A 661 16.85 -33.21 63.26
C GLN A 661 16.21 -31.80 63.18
N ALA A 662 14.88 -31.57 63.09
CA ALA A 662 13.64 -32.23 63.61
C ALA A 662 13.30 -31.82 65.06
N ASP A 663 12.06 -31.58 65.52
CA ASP A 663 10.70 -31.64 64.90
C ASP A 663 9.65 -30.85 65.75
N THR A 664 8.34 -31.07 65.53
CA THR A 664 7.15 -30.82 66.41
C THR A 664 6.38 -29.47 66.34
N ALA A 665 5.19 -29.36 66.98
CA ALA A 665 3.85 -29.76 66.47
C ALA A 665 2.67 -29.39 67.42
N ARG A 666 1.41 -29.41 66.90
CA ARG A 666 0.08 -29.40 67.60
C ARG A 666 -0.40 -28.09 68.28
N SER A 667 -1.70 -27.88 68.64
CA SER A 667 -3.01 -28.21 68.02
C SER A 667 -4.23 -27.71 68.86
N ARG A 668 -5.35 -27.29 68.22
CA ARG A 668 -6.77 -27.27 68.73
C ARG A 668 -7.11 -26.33 69.94
N SER A 669 -8.36 -25.98 70.31
CA SER A 669 -9.65 -25.77 69.60
C SER A 669 -10.79 -25.29 70.55
N GLY A 670 -11.71 -24.39 70.12
CA GLY A 670 -13.16 -24.52 70.44
C GLY A 670 -13.96 -23.42 71.19
N HIS A 671 -15.07 -22.99 70.55
CA HIS A 671 -16.42 -22.66 71.09
C HIS A 671 -16.74 -21.30 71.79
N SER A 672 -18.02 -20.91 71.70
CA SER A 672 -18.64 -19.60 72.03
C SER A 672 -19.52 -19.63 73.29
N PRO A 673 -20.05 -18.48 73.76
CA PRO A 673 -21.47 -18.15 73.48
C PRO A 673 -21.73 -16.64 73.17
N ALA A 674 -23.02 -16.27 73.00
CA ALA A 674 -23.51 -14.89 72.80
C ALA A 674 -23.62 -14.10 74.14
N GLN A 675 -24.05 -12.83 74.25
CA GLN A 675 -24.75 -11.81 73.41
C GLN A 675 -24.38 -10.41 74.00
N THR A 676 -24.67 -9.19 73.50
CA THR A 676 -25.59 -8.63 72.47
C THR A 676 -24.93 -7.53 71.62
N ASP A 677 -25.55 -7.20 70.47
CA ASP A 677 -26.02 -5.85 70.06
C ASP A 677 -26.30 -5.84 68.54
N ASP A 678 -27.52 -5.41 68.16
CA ASP A 678 -27.92 -5.16 66.76
C ASP A 678 -27.39 -3.77 66.32
N ASP A 679 -27.24 -3.43 65.03
CA ASP A 679 -28.00 -3.87 63.87
C ASP A 679 -27.13 -3.99 62.59
N GLN A 680 -27.67 -4.62 61.54
CA GLN A 680 -26.95 -4.95 60.30
C GLN A 680 -27.03 -3.84 59.23
N THR A 681 -26.06 -3.78 58.33
CA THR A 681 -26.29 -3.18 57.00
C THR A 681 -25.39 -3.74 55.90
N PRO A 682 -25.93 -4.59 55.02
CA PRO A 682 -25.36 -4.86 53.69
C PRO A 682 -26.32 -4.48 52.54
N TRP A 683 -25.74 -4.37 51.34
CA TRP A 683 -26.41 -4.38 50.01
C TRP A 683 -27.13 -3.12 49.45
N LEU A 684 -26.77 -2.84 48.18
CA LEU A 684 -27.60 -2.39 47.03
C LEU A 684 -28.26 -0.99 46.99
N ILE A 685 -28.03 -0.33 45.84
CA ILE A 685 -28.99 0.40 44.97
C ILE A 685 -30.10 1.23 45.64
N PHE A 686 -30.20 2.54 45.33
CA PHE A 686 -31.51 3.14 45.00
C PHE A 686 -31.48 4.38 44.09
N ASN A 687 -32.62 4.61 43.43
CA ASN A 687 -32.96 5.75 42.59
C ASN A 687 -33.50 6.96 43.39
N ARG A 688 -33.25 8.17 42.85
CA ARG A 688 -34.10 9.40 42.88
C ARG A 688 -35.00 9.74 44.11
N SER A 689 -34.78 10.96 44.63
CA SER A 689 -35.82 11.98 44.96
C SER A 689 -36.68 11.81 46.25
N PRO A 690 -37.36 12.88 46.76
CA PRO A 690 -37.09 14.34 46.67
C PRO A 690 -37.38 15.17 47.96
N SER A 691 -37.09 16.48 47.86
CA SER A 691 -37.87 17.64 48.39
C SER A 691 -37.65 18.19 49.82
N GLY A 692 -37.68 19.54 49.90
CA GLY A 692 -37.83 20.35 51.11
C GLY A 692 -36.73 21.42 51.31
N LEU A 693 -37.01 22.69 51.67
CA LEU A 693 -38.29 23.43 51.65
C LEU A 693 -38.07 24.96 51.77
N HIS A 694 -38.37 25.76 50.74
CA HIS A 694 -38.58 27.22 50.89
C HIS A 694 -39.62 27.79 49.90
N ARG A 695 -40.19 28.97 50.21
CA ARG A 695 -41.53 29.42 49.75
C ARG A 695 -41.53 30.66 48.84
N ARG A 696 -42.37 30.65 47.80
CA ARG A 696 -43.40 31.64 47.33
C ARG A 696 -43.82 31.24 45.89
N LYS A 697 -45.08 30.89 45.58
CA LYS A 697 -46.24 31.75 45.19
C LYS A 697 -45.84 32.83 44.17
N TYR A 698 -46.49 33.03 43.02
CA TYR A 698 -47.89 32.79 42.59
C TYR A 698 -47.98 31.81 41.39
N ALA A 699 -48.96 30.92 41.23
CA ALA A 699 -50.43 31.04 41.02
C ALA A 699 -50.84 31.18 39.53
N SER A 700 -51.88 30.45 39.12
CA SER A 700 -52.26 30.14 37.73
C SER A 700 -53.56 30.83 37.27
N GLY A 701 -53.85 30.76 35.97
CA GLY A 701 -55.14 31.16 35.37
C GLY A 701 -55.48 30.35 34.10
N ASP A 702 -56.78 30.13 33.93
CA ASP A 702 -57.51 29.25 33.00
C ASP A 702 -57.41 29.67 31.49
N GLY A 703 -57.90 28.93 30.48
CA GLY A 703 -58.42 27.55 30.45
C GLY A 703 -59.32 27.22 29.24
N ALA A 704 -59.30 25.94 28.81
CA ALA A 704 -60.30 25.15 28.05
C ALA A 704 -60.71 25.48 26.57
N LEU A 705 -61.11 24.38 25.89
CA LEU A 705 -61.83 24.16 24.60
C LEU A 705 -60.94 23.69 23.41
N ILE A 706 -61.01 22.45 22.86
CA ILE A 706 -62.11 21.60 22.29
C ILE A 706 -62.50 22.10 20.88
N ALA A 707 -62.46 21.33 19.75
CA ALA A 707 -62.24 19.89 19.50
C ALA A 707 -61.63 19.56 18.09
N ASP A 708 -61.33 18.27 17.85
CA ASP A 708 -61.41 17.51 16.55
C ASP A 708 -60.53 17.88 15.32
N GLN A 709 -60.15 16.98 14.39
CA GLN A 709 -60.13 15.50 14.39
C GLN A 709 -59.12 14.90 13.36
N ARG A 710 -58.33 13.88 13.76
CA ARG A 710 -57.73 12.72 13.00
C ARG A 710 -57.08 12.86 11.58
N LYS A 711 -56.05 12.00 11.39
CA LYS A 711 -55.28 11.62 10.15
C LYS A 711 -54.22 12.65 9.69
N GLY A 712 -53.06 12.27 9.13
CA GLY A 712 -52.43 10.94 9.02
C GLY A 712 -51.62 10.75 7.72
N LEU A 713 -50.37 10.24 7.81
CA LEU A 713 -49.40 10.01 6.70
C LEU A 713 -48.93 11.30 5.95
N ALA A 714 -47.93 11.29 5.06
CA ALA A 714 -46.58 10.68 5.10
C ALA A 714 -45.70 11.19 3.91
N ALA A 715 -44.39 11.33 4.15
CA ALA A 715 -43.28 11.23 3.17
C ALA A 715 -43.11 12.24 2.00
N LEU A 716 -41.92 12.11 1.38
CA LEU A 716 -41.50 12.42 -0.01
C LEU A 716 -40.91 13.78 -0.45
N ALA A 717 -39.71 13.64 -1.04
CA ALA A 717 -39.24 14.21 -2.32
C ALA A 717 -38.37 15.49 -2.36
N CYS A 718 -37.33 15.41 -3.19
CA CYS A 718 -36.48 16.51 -3.67
C CYS A 718 -37.15 17.26 -4.84
N PRO A 719 -36.62 18.45 -5.20
CA PRO A 719 -36.65 18.87 -6.60
C PRO A 719 -35.30 19.39 -7.14
N SER A 720 -35.00 19.02 -8.38
CA SER A 720 -34.07 19.72 -9.28
C SER A 720 -34.80 20.82 -10.05
N PHE A 721 -34.13 21.89 -10.51
CA PHE A 721 -34.50 22.57 -11.78
C PHE A 721 -33.36 23.43 -12.37
N ALA A 722 -33.55 23.92 -13.60
CA ALA A 722 -32.50 24.45 -14.49
C ALA A 722 -32.63 25.95 -14.86
N ARG A 723 -31.60 26.44 -15.60
CA ARG A 723 -31.36 27.80 -16.14
C ARG A 723 -32.59 28.64 -16.54
N ARG A 724 -32.51 29.97 -16.31
CA ARG A 724 -33.08 31.03 -17.19
C ARG A 724 -32.23 32.33 -17.15
N ARG A 725 -32.47 33.25 -18.11
CA ARG A 725 -31.75 34.53 -18.34
C ARG A 725 -32.59 35.75 -17.93
N LEU A 726 -31.92 36.84 -17.52
CA LEU A 726 -32.24 38.27 -17.74
C LEU A 726 -30.88 39.04 -17.66
N LEU A 727 -30.50 39.98 -18.55
CA LEU A 727 -30.94 41.37 -18.72
C LEU A 727 -30.71 42.21 -17.42
N LYS A 728 -29.76 43.16 -17.27
CA LYS A 728 -28.88 44.00 -18.14
C LYS A 728 -29.37 45.43 -18.46
N ASP A 729 -28.95 46.38 -17.62
CA ASP A 729 -28.58 47.79 -17.90
C ASP A 729 -27.42 48.15 -16.91
N LYS A 730 -26.34 48.90 -17.23
CA LYS A 730 -26.13 50.25 -17.81
C LYS A 730 -26.50 51.38 -16.83
N SER A 731 -25.77 52.50 -16.74
CA SER A 731 -24.60 53.04 -17.50
C SER A 731 -23.36 53.26 -16.58
N THR A 732 -22.17 53.74 -16.96
CA THR A 732 -21.79 54.81 -17.91
C THR A 732 -20.42 54.58 -18.58
N ILE A 733 -20.33 54.87 -19.89
CA ILE A 733 -19.10 54.99 -20.69
C ILE A 733 -19.36 56.09 -21.75
N GLU A 734 -18.40 56.97 -22.01
CA GLU A 734 -18.47 58.00 -23.08
C GLU A 734 -17.66 57.60 -24.34
N PHE A 735 -17.90 58.27 -25.47
CA PHE A 735 -17.52 57.78 -26.80
C PHE A 735 -17.17 58.90 -27.82
N MET A 736 -15.94 58.88 -28.37
CA MET A 736 -15.59 59.30 -29.75
C MET A 736 -15.85 60.80 -30.16
N PRO A 737 -15.55 61.30 -31.41
CA PRO A 737 -15.10 60.62 -32.65
C PRO A 737 -13.98 61.28 -33.52
N THR A 738 -13.38 60.47 -34.43
CA THR A 738 -12.85 60.79 -35.81
C THR A 738 -11.73 61.84 -36.08
N ALA A 739 -11.06 61.89 -37.25
CA ALA A 739 -10.35 60.86 -38.09
C ALA A 739 -9.81 61.44 -39.44
N GLU A 740 -8.49 61.39 -39.71
CA GLU A 740 -7.78 61.50 -41.02
C GLU A 740 -6.44 60.70 -40.89
N GLN A 741 -5.94 59.82 -41.79
CA GLN A 741 -5.61 59.88 -43.23
C GLN A 741 -4.28 60.61 -43.55
N LEU A 742 -3.25 60.09 -44.25
CA LEU A 742 -2.90 58.78 -44.90
C LEU A 742 -1.36 58.49 -44.68
N THR A 743 -0.60 57.51 -45.22
CA THR A 743 -0.75 56.48 -46.30
C THR A 743 0.15 55.22 -46.06
N ALA A 744 0.22 54.32 -47.05
CA ALA A 744 0.80 52.96 -47.07
C ALA A 744 2.29 52.78 -47.48
N THR A 745 2.84 51.57 -47.23
CA THR A 745 3.58 50.77 -48.26
C THR A 745 3.66 49.25 -47.92
N SER A 746 4.19 48.45 -48.85
CA SER A 746 4.30 46.97 -48.90
C SER A 746 5.03 46.31 -47.69
N LYS A 747 4.75 45.06 -47.29
CA LYS A 747 5.05 43.77 -47.98
C LYS A 747 6.54 43.62 -48.36
N ALA A 748 7.21 42.50 -48.10
CA ALA A 748 6.78 41.22 -47.51
C ALA A 748 7.94 40.57 -46.72
#